data_AF-A0A2G4IFH9-F1
#
_entry.id   AF-A0A2G4IFH9-F1
#
_cell.length_a   1.000
_cell.length_b   1.000
_cell.length_c   1.000
_cell.angle_alpha   90.00
_cell.angle_beta   90.00
_cell.angle_gamma   90.00
#
_symmetry.space_group_name_H-M   'P 1'
#
loop_
_entity.id
_entity.type
_entity.pdbx_description
1 polymer ?
#
loop_
_entity_poly.entity_id
_entity_poly.type
_entity_poly.pdbx_seq_one_letter_code
_entity_poly.pdbx_strand_id
1 'polypeptide(L)'
;MRVASGDNQVAAAGSTLALPLVVVIENGAGAPAKGVRVRFTVTRGAGRGSYLEDAVSVTRPDGTAITRLVLGGDADTTRVRATLAAFDGVEAEFTAVGTAAVVIASLSPADFKAGDTITISGSGFGSSLPTVRVGGQAAVVLPDASASRVRAIAPPCLVPGATTVRVQTGGASSSDAAATYRATRAAVTLAPFETVTIPAAQLSDCLSLAGSPGASYLLTAQFAAGTEAPVPVDWRLAAERSGGMLASIDAPRSDRARVRDRTAVQRAWEAKLRALERTISSQVIAEHRGGRPSAALREPPSVGSLRGFSVVASTDGSNFKPVTARLRYVGDHILVYTDTSTTIFTDTRLRDLARLMDRDLYAATVNAFGSEPDIDGDGRLTVLLSPVVNAMSKASECVQRGFVTGFFYGIDLLEREPNSNRAEIFYAFVPDSAGRWSCPHTEAEVIRTLQPTFMHELQHLISFNQHVLTRGGAIELPWLNEGLSHIAEEVGSKLFETRYPAPFGRGTTAQLFPDSAAPFIAPQMLNAYAYLYSTLEHSVTTYVGTGSLEERGASWLFLRWLGDQKGDAIFRRLVESPFTGIDNVERASGETFGALFGDFSIALFADSLPGLSRTAAPKRQRFITRNVRQLMAREAVISGFTQPFPLRTYQLGAGGSLRSTMPAGTMMHAIVSDSGRGGSLRLSFTSQGLAPLAPWTGAQVGIMRLPP
;
A
#
# COMPACT_ATOMS: atom_id res chain seq x y z
N MET A 1 35.24 49.08 -9.99
CA MET A 1 35.27 47.75 -9.33
C MET A 1 34.19 47.74 -8.26
N ARG A 2 33.52 46.61 -8.05
CA ARG A 2 32.52 46.45 -6.99
C ARG A 2 32.60 45.06 -6.37
N VAL A 3 32.14 44.92 -5.13
CA VAL A 3 31.97 43.62 -4.49
C VAL A 3 30.81 42.88 -5.15
N ALA A 4 31.03 41.63 -5.53
CA ALA A 4 30.02 40.76 -6.12
C ALA A 4 29.49 39.73 -5.12
N SER A 5 30.36 39.16 -4.27
CA SER A 5 29.97 38.25 -3.18
C SER A 5 31.10 38.07 -2.17
N GLY A 6 30.79 37.47 -1.01
CA GLY A 6 31.77 37.10 0.01
C GLY A 6 32.07 38.16 1.07
N ASP A 7 31.38 39.31 1.05
CA ASP A 7 31.48 40.33 2.09
C ASP A 7 30.57 40.03 3.30
N ASN A 8 30.91 40.61 4.45
CA ASN A 8 30.22 40.50 5.75
C ASN A 8 30.03 39.06 6.25
N GLN A 9 30.97 38.17 5.97
CA GLN A 9 30.92 36.79 6.45
C GLN A 9 31.30 36.69 7.93
N VAL A 10 30.68 35.73 8.62
CA VAL A 10 30.99 35.38 10.01
C VAL A 10 31.41 33.93 10.05
N ALA A 11 32.54 33.62 10.68
CA ALA A 11 33.02 32.26 10.83
C ALA A 11 33.78 32.08 12.16
N ALA A 12 34.12 30.84 12.52
CA ALA A 12 34.94 30.58 13.70
C ALA A 12 36.35 31.17 13.51
N ALA A 13 36.91 31.77 14.55
CA ALA A 13 38.31 32.19 14.52
C ALA A 13 39.22 31.00 14.15
N GLY A 14 40.21 31.23 13.27
CA GLY A 14 41.11 30.20 12.75
C GLY A 14 40.58 29.40 11.55
N SER A 15 39.35 29.67 11.06
CA SER A 15 38.75 28.93 9.93
C SER A 15 38.80 29.68 8.59
N THR A 16 38.74 28.94 7.49
CA THR A 16 38.54 29.49 6.13
C THR A 16 37.09 29.90 5.93
N LEU A 17 36.84 31.07 5.33
CA LEU A 17 35.49 31.52 5.00
C LEU A 17 34.80 30.58 3.99
N ALA A 18 33.51 30.35 4.21
CA ALA A 18 32.71 29.45 3.38
C ALA A 18 32.57 29.96 1.93
N LEU A 19 32.31 31.27 1.77
CA LEU A 19 32.29 31.92 0.46
C LEU A 19 33.63 32.60 0.19
N PRO A 20 34.17 32.51 -1.03
CA PRO A 20 35.34 33.29 -1.39
C PRO A 20 34.98 34.78 -1.55
N LEU A 21 35.97 35.66 -1.43
CA LEU A 21 35.83 37.10 -1.67
C LEU A 21 35.85 37.35 -3.18
N VAL A 22 34.78 37.95 -3.73
CA VAL A 22 34.64 38.16 -5.18
C VAL A 22 34.39 39.63 -5.49
N VAL A 23 35.22 40.17 -6.38
CA VAL A 23 34.98 41.47 -7.01
C VAL A 23 34.67 41.29 -8.50
N VAL A 24 33.88 42.20 -9.04
CA VAL A 24 33.66 42.36 -10.49
C VAL A 24 34.28 43.67 -10.94
N ILE A 25 35.01 43.60 -12.06
CA ILE A 25 35.57 44.75 -12.76
C ILE A 25 34.90 44.89 -14.11
N GLU A 26 34.41 46.10 -14.36
CA GLU A 26 33.79 46.53 -15.61
C GLU A 26 34.64 47.67 -16.19
N ASN A 27 34.67 47.80 -17.52
CA ASN A 27 35.31 48.91 -18.21
C ASN A 27 34.42 50.18 -18.20
N GLY A 28 34.91 51.28 -18.78
CA GLY A 28 34.17 52.55 -18.82
C GLY A 28 32.83 52.52 -19.58
N ALA A 29 32.55 51.45 -20.34
CA ALA A 29 31.29 51.21 -21.03
C ALA A 29 30.36 50.23 -20.27
N GLY A 30 30.73 49.80 -19.06
CA GLY A 30 29.96 48.85 -18.25
C GLY A 30 30.12 47.38 -18.65
N ALA A 31 31.01 47.05 -19.58
CA ALA A 31 31.26 45.66 -19.98
C ALA A 31 32.33 45.00 -19.09
N PRO A 32 32.24 43.68 -18.79
CA PRO A 32 33.22 43.00 -17.94
C PRO A 32 34.66 43.08 -18.47
N ALA A 33 35.61 43.40 -17.58
CA ALA A 33 37.02 43.55 -17.93
C ALA A 33 37.80 42.27 -17.63
N LYS A 34 38.20 41.53 -18.68
CA LYS A 34 39.01 40.29 -18.60
C LYS A 34 40.50 40.57 -18.46
N GLY A 35 41.23 39.73 -17.72
CA GLY A 35 42.70 39.76 -17.67
C GLY A 35 43.28 40.85 -16.76
N VAL A 36 42.44 41.55 -15.99
CA VAL A 36 42.85 42.59 -15.06
C VAL A 36 43.40 41.94 -13.78
N ARG A 37 44.60 42.33 -13.37
CA ARG A 37 45.24 41.86 -12.14
C ARG A 37 44.69 42.63 -10.92
N VAL A 38 44.06 41.90 -10.01
CA VAL A 38 43.53 42.40 -8.73
C VAL A 38 44.42 41.93 -7.60
N ARG A 39 44.84 42.84 -6.73
CA ARG A 39 45.59 42.52 -5.51
C ARG A 39 44.65 42.61 -4.31
N PHE A 40 44.57 41.54 -3.54
CA PHE A 40 43.86 41.50 -2.26
C PHE A 40 44.87 41.63 -1.13
N THR A 41 44.58 42.51 -0.16
CA THR A 41 45.45 42.78 0.98
C THR A 41 44.63 42.76 2.26
N VAL A 42 45.06 41.99 3.26
CA VAL A 42 44.47 42.05 4.60
C VAL A 42 44.90 43.37 5.26
N THR A 43 43.98 44.33 5.36
CA THR A 43 44.25 45.66 5.93
C THR A 43 44.04 45.70 7.44
N ARG A 44 43.24 44.78 7.99
CA ARG A 44 43.07 44.56 9.44
C ARG A 44 42.94 43.06 9.71
N GLY A 45 43.59 42.57 10.75
CA GLY A 45 43.54 41.15 11.16
C GLY A 45 44.79 40.34 10.81
N ALA A 46 45.70 40.86 9.97
CA ALA A 46 46.95 40.16 9.62
C ALA A 46 47.83 39.86 10.85
N GLY A 47 48.00 40.84 11.75
CA GLY A 47 48.71 40.64 13.03
C GLY A 47 48.01 39.72 14.03
N ARG A 48 46.79 39.28 13.73
CA ARG A 48 45.99 38.30 14.48
C ARG A 48 45.94 36.93 13.79
N GLY A 49 46.69 36.77 12.69
CA GLY A 49 46.81 35.53 11.94
C GLY A 49 45.89 35.39 10.73
N SER A 50 45.09 36.39 10.37
CA SER A 50 44.27 36.33 9.16
C SER A 50 45.14 36.43 7.91
N TYR A 51 44.95 35.54 6.94
CA TYR A 51 45.70 35.55 5.68
C TYR A 51 44.84 35.14 4.48
N LEU A 52 45.27 35.56 3.30
CA LEU A 52 44.65 35.18 2.03
C LEU A 52 45.39 33.99 1.45
N GLU A 53 44.66 32.99 0.97
CA GLU A 53 45.27 31.85 0.25
C GLU A 53 46.02 32.35 -1.00
N ASP A 54 45.40 33.30 -1.73
CA ASP A 54 45.99 33.98 -2.88
C ASP A 54 45.85 35.50 -2.74
N ALA A 55 46.98 36.22 -2.64
CA ALA A 55 46.96 37.69 -2.55
C ALA A 55 46.76 38.39 -3.91
N VAL A 56 46.82 37.66 -5.03
CA VAL A 56 46.66 38.21 -6.38
C VAL A 56 45.78 37.29 -7.21
N SER A 57 44.79 37.88 -7.88
CA SER A 57 43.85 37.17 -8.76
C SER A 57 43.72 37.92 -10.09
N VAL A 58 43.45 37.20 -11.18
CA VAL A 58 43.27 37.80 -12.52
C VAL A 58 41.83 37.61 -12.96
N THR A 59 41.20 38.66 -13.49
CA THR A 59 39.79 38.59 -13.85
C THR A 59 39.50 37.61 -14.98
N ARG A 60 38.43 36.82 -14.81
CA ARG A 60 37.88 35.91 -15.81
C ARG A 60 37.15 36.67 -16.93
N PRO A 61 36.69 35.98 -18.00
CA PRO A 61 35.92 36.62 -19.08
C PRO A 61 34.66 37.37 -18.63
N ASP A 62 34.08 36.99 -17.50
CA ASP A 62 32.93 37.64 -16.85
C ASP A 62 33.34 38.81 -15.93
N GLY A 63 34.61 39.21 -15.92
CA GLY A 63 35.13 40.31 -15.12
C GLY A 63 35.36 39.98 -13.64
N THR A 64 35.20 38.73 -13.20
CA THR A 64 35.32 38.34 -11.79
C THR A 64 36.75 38.03 -11.38
N ALA A 65 37.18 38.52 -10.22
CA ALA A 65 38.41 38.08 -9.53
C ALA A 65 38.06 37.55 -8.13
N ILE A 66 38.73 36.47 -7.72
CA ILE A 66 38.36 35.67 -6.55
C ILE A 66 39.60 35.38 -5.68
N THR A 67 39.44 35.45 -4.35
CA THR A 67 40.39 34.92 -3.37
C THR A 67 39.66 34.26 -2.18
N ARG A 68 40.35 33.44 -1.39
CA ARG A 68 39.84 32.87 -0.14
C ARG A 68 40.57 33.47 1.06
N LEU A 69 39.79 33.81 2.08
CA LEU A 69 40.29 34.37 3.34
C LEU A 69 40.23 33.30 4.44
N VAL A 70 41.34 33.15 5.15
CA VAL A 70 41.45 32.42 6.41
C VAL A 70 41.49 33.43 7.54
N LEU A 71 40.61 33.28 8.54
CA LEU A 71 40.55 34.16 9.70
C LEU A 71 41.63 33.83 10.72
N GLY A 72 42.12 34.85 11.41
CA GLY A 72 43.03 34.73 12.54
C GLY A 72 42.41 34.01 13.74
N GLY A 73 43.25 33.61 14.70
CA GLY A 73 42.86 32.76 15.83
C GLY A 73 42.03 33.44 16.92
N ASP A 74 41.91 34.78 16.88
CA ASP A 74 41.13 35.58 17.82
C ASP A 74 39.74 35.94 17.25
N ALA A 75 38.78 36.16 18.16
CA ALA A 75 37.47 36.71 17.79
C ALA A 75 37.60 38.20 17.42
N ASP A 76 37.91 38.50 16.17
CA ASP A 76 38.13 39.86 15.68
C ASP A 76 37.63 40.05 14.23
N THR A 77 37.43 41.31 13.85
CA THR A 77 37.04 41.69 12.48
C THR A 77 38.26 41.77 11.56
N THR A 78 38.28 40.94 10.53
CA THR A 78 39.25 41.04 9.43
C THR A 78 38.71 41.94 8.34
N ARG A 79 39.54 42.88 7.85
CA ARG A 79 39.22 43.67 6.66
C ARG A 79 40.19 43.33 5.54
N VAL A 80 39.66 43.14 4.34
CA VAL A 80 40.44 42.87 3.13
C VAL A 80 40.12 43.93 2.10
N ARG A 81 41.15 44.49 1.50
CA ARG A 81 41.04 45.46 0.41
C ARG A 81 41.48 44.84 -0.90
N ALA A 82 40.64 44.92 -1.91
CA ALA A 82 40.98 44.63 -3.30
C ALA A 82 41.36 45.93 -4.01
N THR A 83 42.50 45.94 -4.71
CA THR A 83 42.97 47.09 -5.52
C THR A 83 43.39 46.64 -6.92
N LEU A 84 43.35 47.58 -7.87
CA LEU A 84 43.84 47.37 -9.23
C LEU A 84 45.24 47.95 -9.38
N ALA A 85 46.21 47.13 -9.77
CA ALA A 85 47.61 47.57 -9.87
C ALA A 85 47.85 48.66 -10.92
N ALA A 86 46.94 48.80 -11.90
CA ALA A 86 47.06 49.75 -13.00
C ALA A 86 46.17 51.00 -12.84
N PHE A 87 45.36 51.09 -11.78
CA PHE A 87 44.38 52.17 -11.58
C PHE A 87 44.31 52.59 -10.11
N ASP A 88 45.01 53.67 -9.77
CA ASP A 88 44.97 54.25 -8.43
C ASP A 88 43.56 54.74 -8.07
N GLY A 89 43.14 54.49 -6.83
CA GLY A 89 41.83 54.90 -6.31
C GLY A 89 40.67 53.96 -6.64
N VAL A 90 40.87 52.90 -7.43
CA VAL A 90 39.83 51.88 -7.68
C VAL A 90 39.99 50.73 -6.69
N GLU A 91 39.22 50.77 -5.59
CA GLU A 91 39.27 49.78 -4.52
C GLU A 91 37.88 49.24 -4.13
N ALA A 92 37.87 48.07 -3.48
CA ALA A 92 36.70 47.47 -2.84
C ALA A 92 37.14 46.85 -1.52
N GLU A 93 36.32 46.99 -0.48
CA GLU A 93 36.60 46.42 0.83
C GLU A 93 35.64 45.28 1.17
N PHE A 94 36.18 44.29 1.88
CA PHE A 94 35.45 43.18 2.47
C PHE A 94 35.67 43.21 3.98
N THR A 95 34.64 42.88 4.72
CA THR A 95 34.65 42.69 6.17
C THR A 95 34.28 41.24 6.47
N ALA A 96 35.01 40.61 7.38
CA ALA A 96 34.67 39.31 7.92
C ALA A 96 34.91 39.28 9.43
N VAL A 97 34.07 38.58 10.19
CA VAL A 97 34.14 38.56 11.65
C VAL A 97 34.47 37.15 12.13
N GLY A 98 35.59 37.02 12.85
CA GLY A 98 35.92 35.82 13.62
C GLY A 98 35.11 35.78 14.91
N THR A 99 34.45 34.65 15.16
CA THR A 99 33.71 34.38 16.40
C THR A 99 34.56 33.56 17.36
N ALA A 100 34.33 33.74 18.66
CA ALA A 100 35.00 32.96 19.69
C ALA A 100 34.68 31.46 19.52
N ALA A 101 35.65 30.61 19.83
CA ALA A 101 35.43 29.16 19.82
C ALA A 101 34.31 28.77 20.80
N VAL A 102 33.37 27.95 20.33
CA VAL A 102 32.30 27.41 21.16
C VAL A 102 32.85 26.20 21.91
N VAL A 103 32.92 26.25 23.23
CA VAL A 103 33.48 25.17 24.06
C VAL A 103 32.45 24.73 25.09
N ILE A 104 32.18 23.42 25.15
CA ILE A 104 31.42 22.82 26.23
C ILE A 104 32.41 22.38 27.31
N ALA A 105 32.33 22.97 28.50
CA ALA A 105 33.15 22.59 29.65
C ALA A 105 32.49 21.47 30.47
N SER A 106 31.17 21.49 30.62
CA SER A 106 30.42 20.45 31.34
C SER A 106 28.94 20.39 30.97
N LEU A 107 28.32 19.24 31.25
CA LEU A 107 26.89 18.97 31.15
C LEU A 107 26.34 18.58 32.52
N SER A 108 25.21 19.15 32.92
CA SER A 108 24.54 18.82 34.19
C SER A 108 23.01 18.77 34.04
N PRO A 109 22.38 17.60 34.24
CA PRO A 109 23.03 16.30 34.38
C PRO A 109 23.64 15.85 33.05
N ALA A 110 24.75 15.09 33.07
CA ALA A 110 25.30 14.41 31.89
C ALA A 110 24.54 13.11 31.55
N ASP A 111 23.60 12.74 32.41
CA ASP A 111 22.76 11.56 32.34
C ASP A 111 21.30 11.99 32.54
N PHE A 112 20.51 11.93 31.47
CA PHE A 112 19.20 12.57 31.40
C PHE A 112 18.22 11.73 30.58
N LYS A 113 16.92 11.98 30.75
CA LYS A 113 15.85 11.38 29.96
C LYS A 113 15.09 12.44 29.15
N ALA A 114 14.14 12.00 28.34
CA ALA A 114 13.19 12.87 27.64
C ALA A 114 12.61 13.96 28.55
N GLY A 115 12.66 15.22 28.11
CA GLY A 115 12.06 16.35 28.82
C GLY A 115 12.89 16.89 30.00
N ASP A 116 13.97 16.22 30.40
CA ASP A 116 14.89 16.78 31.40
C ASP A 116 15.57 18.04 30.85
N THR A 117 15.80 19.03 31.72
CA THR A 117 16.58 20.21 31.36
C THR A 117 18.06 19.93 31.61
N ILE A 118 18.87 20.00 30.55
CA ILE A 118 20.32 19.88 30.59
C ILE A 118 20.90 21.28 30.68
N THR A 119 21.72 21.53 31.70
CA THR A 119 22.54 22.74 31.81
C THR A 119 23.90 22.48 31.18
N ILE A 120 24.21 23.23 30.14
CA ILE A 120 25.46 23.20 29.39
C ILE A 120 26.28 24.41 29.82
N SER A 121 27.42 24.17 30.46
CA SER A 121 28.33 25.24 30.90
C SER A 121 29.57 25.25 30.03
N GLY A 122 30.08 26.43 29.69
CA GLY A 122 31.15 26.57 28.73
C GLY A 122 31.48 28.01 28.38
N SER A 123 31.95 28.24 27.16
CA SER A 123 32.31 29.56 26.64
C SER A 123 31.99 29.68 25.16
N GLY A 124 31.84 30.92 24.67
CA GLY A 124 31.60 31.19 23.25
C GLY A 124 30.14 30.99 22.81
N PHE A 125 29.20 30.87 23.75
CA PHE A 125 27.77 30.67 23.44
C PHE A 125 27.07 31.92 22.89
N GLY A 126 27.69 33.10 23.01
CA GLY A 126 27.17 34.37 22.50
C GLY A 126 26.07 34.98 23.37
N SER A 127 25.49 36.08 22.89
CA SER A 127 24.32 36.76 23.50
C SER A 127 22.99 36.46 22.78
N SER A 128 23.04 35.78 21.63
CA SER A 128 21.87 35.25 20.93
C SER A 128 21.60 33.80 21.33
N LEU A 129 20.35 33.36 21.16
CA LEU A 129 19.96 31.98 21.47
C LEU A 129 20.73 30.99 20.58
N PRO A 130 21.57 30.11 21.15
CA PRO A 130 22.31 29.12 20.39
C PRO A 130 21.41 27.97 19.96
N THR A 131 21.88 27.17 19.02
CA THR A 131 21.27 25.86 18.72
C THR A 131 21.97 24.77 19.53
N VAL A 132 21.19 23.94 20.21
CA VAL A 132 21.70 22.74 20.90
C VAL A 132 21.20 21.50 20.17
N ARG A 133 22.10 20.55 19.93
CA ARG A 133 21.76 19.22 19.44
C ARG A 133 22.16 18.15 20.44
N VAL A 134 21.28 17.19 20.68
CA VAL A 134 21.52 16.03 21.53
C VAL A 134 21.29 14.77 20.67
N GLY A 135 22.30 13.92 20.53
CA GLY A 135 22.24 12.75 19.64
C GLY A 135 21.90 13.12 18.20
N GLY A 136 22.30 14.32 17.75
CA GLY A 136 21.98 14.87 16.43
C GLY A 136 20.61 15.57 16.31
N GLN A 137 19.67 15.33 17.24
CA GLN A 137 18.36 15.99 17.24
C GLN A 137 18.42 17.37 17.90
N ALA A 138 17.65 18.33 17.38
CA ALA A 138 17.54 19.65 17.98
C ALA A 138 16.84 19.57 19.35
N ALA A 139 17.46 20.18 20.36
CA ALA A 139 16.89 20.36 21.68
C ALA A 139 16.21 21.73 21.79
N VAL A 140 15.20 21.84 22.66
CA VAL A 140 14.54 23.14 22.91
C VAL A 140 15.41 23.95 23.86
N VAL A 141 16.01 25.02 23.36
CA VAL A 141 16.85 25.91 24.17
C VAL A 141 15.98 26.90 24.94
N LEU A 142 16.20 27.00 26.25
CA LEU A 142 15.48 27.92 27.12
C LEU A 142 15.97 29.37 26.91
N PRO A 143 15.10 30.38 27.07
CA PRO A 143 15.41 31.78 26.74
C PRO A 143 16.42 32.47 27.68
N ASP A 144 17.03 31.75 28.63
CA ASP A 144 18.00 32.27 29.60
C ASP A 144 19.47 31.96 29.25
N ALA A 145 19.76 31.76 27.96
CA ALA A 145 21.13 31.54 27.50
C ALA A 145 22.03 32.76 27.82
N SER A 146 23.27 32.48 28.22
CA SER A 146 24.31 33.48 28.45
C SER A 146 25.59 33.08 27.71
N ALA A 147 26.59 33.96 27.72
CA ALA A 147 27.88 33.70 27.10
C ALA A 147 28.61 32.45 27.62
N SER A 148 28.23 31.95 28.81
CA SER A 148 28.85 30.80 29.47
C SER A 148 27.89 29.69 29.90
N ARG A 149 26.57 29.86 29.71
CA ARG A 149 25.57 28.85 30.09
C ARG A 149 24.41 28.77 29.11
N VAL A 150 24.02 27.56 28.75
CA VAL A 150 22.82 27.28 27.95
C VAL A 150 22.02 26.20 28.65
N ARG A 151 20.70 26.39 28.81
CA ARG A 151 19.81 25.32 29.25
C ARG A 151 19.00 24.83 28.07
N ALA A 152 18.92 23.51 27.91
CA ALA A 152 18.17 22.90 26.82
C ALA A 152 17.36 21.70 27.34
N ILE A 153 16.12 21.57 26.88
CA ILE A 153 15.26 20.43 27.17
C ILE A 153 15.68 19.27 26.27
N ALA A 154 16.04 18.15 26.89
CA ALA A 154 16.42 16.92 26.21
C ALA A 154 15.29 16.46 25.27
N PRO A 155 15.59 16.15 23.99
CA PRO A 155 14.59 15.69 23.04
C PRO A 155 13.84 14.46 23.56
N PRO A 156 12.53 14.34 23.27
CA PRO A 156 11.72 13.29 23.83
C PRO A 156 12.11 11.90 23.30
N CYS A 157 12.66 11.83 22.09
CA CYS A 157 13.01 10.57 21.45
C CYS A 157 14.48 10.52 21.07
N LEU A 158 15.30 9.90 21.90
CA LEU A 158 16.64 9.45 21.52
C LEU A 158 16.79 7.96 21.84
N VAL A 159 17.70 7.29 21.14
CA VAL A 159 18.03 5.90 21.45
C VAL A 159 18.68 5.87 22.85
N PRO A 160 18.16 5.08 23.80
CA PRO A 160 18.77 4.98 25.12
C PRO A 160 20.21 4.47 25.05
N GLY A 161 21.11 5.08 25.81
CA GLY A 161 22.54 4.77 25.84
C GLY A 161 23.43 5.99 25.67
N ALA A 162 24.69 5.76 25.28
CA ALA A 162 25.65 6.83 25.06
C ALA A 162 25.22 7.75 23.90
N THR A 163 25.29 9.06 24.12
CA THR A 163 24.93 10.10 23.17
C THR A 163 25.91 11.27 23.25
N THR A 164 25.75 12.26 22.37
CA THR A 164 26.57 13.47 22.35
C THR A 164 25.71 14.74 22.40
N VAL A 165 26.25 15.79 23.01
CA VAL A 165 25.67 17.14 23.02
C VAL A 165 26.60 18.09 22.27
N ARG A 166 26.03 18.89 21.36
CA ARG A 166 26.75 19.92 20.60
C ARG A 166 26.02 21.25 20.67
N VAL A 167 26.76 22.34 20.82
CA VAL A 167 26.23 23.71 20.80
C VAL A 167 26.77 24.43 19.57
N GLN A 168 25.90 25.19 18.90
CA GLN A 168 26.25 25.98 17.73
C GLN A 168 25.75 27.42 17.89
N THR A 169 26.63 28.39 17.67
CA THR A 169 26.35 29.83 17.75
C THR A 169 27.01 30.54 16.58
N GLY A 170 26.26 31.36 15.83
CA GLY A 170 26.83 32.26 14.82
C GLY A 170 27.69 31.57 13.74
N GLY A 171 27.41 30.30 13.43
CA GLY A 171 28.18 29.48 12.49
C GLY A 171 29.31 28.63 13.12
N ALA A 172 29.75 28.93 14.34
CA ALA A 172 30.74 28.15 15.08
C ALA A 172 30.08 27.00 15.87
N SER A 173 30.73 25.83 15.92
CA SER A 173 30.24 24.62 16.62
C SER A 173 31.24 24.14 17.66
N SER A 174 30.74 23.60 18.78
CA SER A 174 31.57 22.90 19.76
C SER A 174 32.03 21.53 19.26
N SER A 175 33.03 20.96 19.94
CA SER A 175 33.24 19.51 19.94
C SER A 175 32.04 18.78 20.58
N ASP A 176 31.96 17.47 20.35
CA ASP A 176 30.91 16.63 20.93
C ASP A 176 31.20 16.35 22.41
N ALA A 177 30.29 16.77 23.29
CA ALA A 177 30.33 16.44 24.71
C ALA A 177 29.59 15.12 24.96
N ALA A 178 30.26 14.15 25.56
CA ALA A 178 29.67 12.84 25.85
C ALA A 178 28.58 12.94 26.94
N ALA A 179 27.49 12.21 26.74
CA ALA A 179 26.36 12.13 27.66
C ALA A 179 25.70 10.75 27.60
N THR A 180 24.80 10.46 28.53
CA THR A 180 23.94 9.27 28.52
C THR A 180 22.47 9.68 28.45
N TYR A 181 21.74 9.11 27.49
CA TYR A 181 20.30 9.25 27.41
C TYR A 181 19.62 8.03 28.02
N ARG A 182 18.76 8.23 29.04
CA ARG A 182 17.99 7.14 29.64
C ARG A 182 16.62 6.99 28.98
N ALA A 183 16.24 5.73 28.82
CA ALA A 183 14.90 5.39 28.36
C ALA A 183 13.86 5.87 29.38
N THR A 184 12.82 6.55 28.91
CA THR A 184 11.62 6.83 29.70
C THR A 184 10.64 5.65 29.74
N ARG A 185 10.77 4.69 28.80
CA ARG A 185 9.98 3.46 28.71
C ARG A 185 10.89 2.25 28.50
N ALA A 186 10.49 1.09 29.02
CA ALA A 186 11.19 -0.16 28.77
C ALA A 186 11.09 -0.54 27.29
N ALA A 187 12.12 -1.22 26.77
CA ALA A 187 12.11 -1.73 25.41
C ALA A 187 11.13 -2.91 25.28
N VAL A 188 10.42 -2.97 24.16
CA VAL A 188 9.55 -4.11 23.83
C VAL A 188 10.42 -5.33 23.61
N THR A 189 10.17 -6.36 24.42
CA THR A 189 10.84 -7.66 24.31
C THR A 189 9.81 -8.65 23.77
N LEU A 190 10.20 -9.38 22.73
CA LEU A 190 9.36 -10.39 22.07
C LEU A 190 10.12 -11.72 22.05
N ALA A 191 9.47 -12.79 22.47
CA ALA A 191 9.93 -14.16 22.25
C ALA A 191 9.84 -14.53 20.75
N PRO A 192 10.58 -15.53 20.24
CA PRO A 192 10.42 -16.00 18.86
C PRO A 192 8.95 -16.27 18.49
N PHE A 193 8.52 -15.78 17.32
CA PHE A 193 7.13 -15.76 16.82
C PHE A 193 6.13 -14.90 17.60
N GLU A 194 6.55 -14.24 18.68
CA GLU A 194 5.69 -13.27 19.35
C GLU A 194 5.54 -12.02 18.46
N THR A 195 4.32 -11.51 18.43
CA THR A 195 3.93 -10.39 17.57
C THR A 195 3.25 -9.29 18.34
N VAL A 196 3.42 -8.06 17.87
CA VAL A 196 2.67 -6.89 18.33
C VAL A 196 2.44 -5.94 17.17
N THR A 197 1.27 -5.32 17.10
CA THR A 197 0.96 -4.27 16.13
C THR A 197 0.85 -2.94 16.84
N ILE A 198 1.61 -1.94 16.38
CA ILE A 198 1.76 -0.67 17.08
C ILE A 198 1.40 0.48 16.15
N PRO A 199 0.44 1.35 16.52
CA PRO A 199 0.12 2.55 15.77
C PRO A 199 1.34 3.46 15.60
N ALA A 200 1.49 4.09 14.44
CA ALA A 200 2.60 4.99 14.13
C ALA A 200 2.71 6.15 15.13
N ALA A 201 1.56 6.65 15.61
CA ALA A 201 1.52 7.68 16.65
C ALA A 201 2.18 7.21 17.97
N GLN A 202 2.05 5.94 18.34
CA GLN A 202 2.71 5.41 19.54
C GLN A 202 4.21 5.16 19.33
N LEU A 203 4.66 4.95 18.09
CA LEU A 203 6.10 4.91 17.80
C LEU A 203 6.76 6.29 18.02
N SER A 204 5.99 7.38 17.87
CA SER A 204 6.45 8.72 18.22
C SER A 204 6.60 8.97 19.73
N ASP A 205 6.10 8.06 20.58
CA ASP A 205 6.40 8.01 22.02
C ASP A 205 7.73 7.28 22.33
N CYS A 206 8.62 7.20 21.34
CA CYS A 206 10.00 6.73 21.50
C CYS A 206 10.13 5.25 21.87
N LEU A 207 9.24 4.43 21.32
CA LEU A 207 9.27 2.99 21.48
C LEU A 207 10.57 2.40 20.92
N SER A 208 11.21 1.53 21.69
CA SER A 208 12.38 0.77 21.26
C SER A 208 12.14 -0.73 21.36
N LEU A 209 12.69 -1.49 20.42
CA LEU A 209 12.78 -2.95 20.50
C LEU A 209 14.02 -3.35 21.28
N ALA A 210 13.90 -4.36 22.15
CA ALA A 210 15.03 -4.91 22.87
C ALA A 210 15.98 -5.58 21.87
N GLY A 211 17.25 -5.17 21.86
CA GLY A 211 18.29 -5.86 21.09
C GLY A 211 18.96 -6.93 21.93
N SER A 212 18.88 -8.18 21.47
CA SER A 212 19.76 -9.26 21.92
C SER A 212 20.75 -9.58 20.79
N PRO A 213 21.98 -10.05 21.08
CA PRO A 213 22.85 -10.57 20.02
C PRO A 213 22.11 -11.62 19.18
N GLY A 214 22.13 -11.48 17.85
CA GLY A 214 21.41 -12.37 16.93
C GLY A 214 19.90 -12.13 16.82
N ALA A 215 19.38 -11.01 17.33
CA ALA A 215 17.99 -10.64 17.15
C ALA A 215 17.65 -10.21 15.73
N SER A 216 16.67 -10.88 15.12
CA SER A 216 16.05 -10.42 13.88
C SER A 216 14.54 -10.21 14.07
N TYR A 217 14.02 -9.15 13.48
CA TYR A 217 12.60 -8.82 13.52
C TYR A 217 12.07 -8.63 12.10
N LEU A 218 10.86 -9.12 11.86
CA LEU A 218 10.04 -8.68 10.75
C LEU A 218 9.29 -7.43 11.18
N LEU A 219 9.39 -6.38 10.40
CA LEU A 219 8.60 -5.16 10.50
C LEU A 219 7.66 -5.12 9.31
N THR A 220 6.38 -4.89 9.57
CA THR A 220 5.36 -4.71 8.54
C THR A 220 4.74 -3.34 8.70
N ALA A 221 5.21 -2.31 7.99
CA ALA A 221 4.55 -1.01 8.07
C ALA A 221 3.38 -0.96 7.08
N GLN A 222 2.28 -0.40 7.55
CA GLN A 222 0.95 -0.60 6.99
C GLN A 222 0.15 0.69 7.06
N PHE A 223 -0.73 0.90 6.07
CA PHE A 223 -1.83 1.85 6.17
C PHE A 223 -3.14 1.07 6.31
N ALA A 224 -3.54 0.78 7.54
CA ALA A 224 -4.71 -0.05 7.86
C ALA A 224 -6.01 0.76 7.82
N ALA A 225 -6.30 1.34 6.66
CA ALA A 225 -7.50 2.12 6.39
C ALA A 225 -8.01 1.85 4.97
N GLY A 226 -9.19 2.37 4.65
CA GLY A 226 -9.79 2.32 3.32
C GLY A 226 -10.13 3.73 2.84
N THR A 227 -9.99 3.96 1.54
CA THR A 227 -10.36 5.22 0.87
C THR A 227 -11.10 4.92 -0.43
N GLU A 228 -11.74 5.92 -1.02
CA GLU A 228 -12.41 5.77 -2.32
C GLU A 228 -11.44 5.60 -3.50
N ALA A 229 -10.20 6.09 -3.35
CA ALA A 229 -9.17 6.00 -4.37
C ALA A 229 -7.78 5.78 -3.75
N PRO A 230 -6.87 5.07 -4.45
CA PRO A 230 -5.53 4.73 -3.96
C PRO A 230 -4.59 5.93 -4.12
N VAL A 231 -4.78 6.95 -3.29
CA VAL A 231 -3.89 8.12 -3.23
C VAL A 231 -2.59 7.72 -2.53
N PRO A 232 -1.43 7.77 -3.20
CA PRO A 232 -0.16 7.43 -2.57
C PRO A 232 0.20 8.45 -1.47
N VAL A 233 0.55 7.95 -0.28
CA VAL A 233 1.05 8.76 0.83
C VAL A 233 2.53 8.42 1.02
N ASP A 234 3.37 9.45 1.15
CA ASP A 234 4.79 9.27 1.39
C ASP A 234 5.05 8.79 2.82
N TRP A 235 6.02 7.90 2.96
CA TRP A 235 6.35 7.31 4.25
C TRP A 235 7.85 7.05 4.39
N ARG A 236 8.29 6.97 5.64
CA ARG A 236 9.62 6.58 6.07
C ARG A 236 9.53 5.68 7.28
N LEU A 237 10.07 4.46 7.18
CA LEU A 237 10.26 3.52 8.27
C LEU A 237 11.75 3.51 8.65
N ALA A 238 12.07 3.70 9.93
CA ALA A 238 13.45 3.66 10.40
C ALA A 238 13.63 2.75 11.61
N ALA A 239 14.82 2.16 11.70
CA ALA A 239 15.32 1.46 12.88
C ALA A 239 16.61 2.16 13.31
N GLU A 240 16.52 3.04 14.29
CA GLU A 240 17.60 3.94 14.70
C GLU A 240 18.46 3.34 15.81
N ARG A 241 19.76 3.71 15.82
CA ARG A 241 20.75 3.36 16.85
C ARG A 241 21.53 4.61 17.26
N SER A 242 22.01 4.66 18.49
CA SER A 242 22.81 5.79 19.01
C SER A 242 24.07 6.01 18.17
N GLY A 243 24.30 7.25 17.70
CA GLY A 243 25.53 7.67 17.02
C GLY A 243 25.72 7.16 15.58
N GLY A 244 24.71 6.54 14.96
CA GLY A 244 24.76 6.08 13.56
C GLY A 244 24.23 7.12 12.57
N MET A 245 24.89 7.26 11.42
CA MET A 245 24.34 8.03 10.31
C MET A 245 23.18 7.25 9.67
N LEU A 246 22.04 7.91 9.45
CA LEU A 246 20.87 7.30 8.80
C LEU A 246 21.13 7.12 7.30
N ALA A 247 21.59 5.93 6.90
CA ALA A 247 21.52 5.55 5.50
C ALA A 247 20.05 5.35 5.13
N SER A 248 19.51 6.24 4.29
CA SER A 248 18.16 6.12 3.76
C SER A 248 18.20 5.49 2.38
N ILE A 249 17.45 4.41 2.20
CA ILE A 249 17.34 3.68 0.94
C ILE A 249 15.90 3.78 0.45
N ASP A 250 15.70 4.08 -0.82
CA ASP A 250 14.37 4.02 -1.43
C ASP A 250 13.94 2.55 -1.47
N ALA A 251 12.76 2.22 -0.97
CA ALA A 251 12.21 0.89 -1.14
C ALA A 251 11.77 0.77 -2.61
N PRO A 252 12.52 0.02 -3.47
CA PRO A 252 12.19 -0.05 -4.88
C PRO A 252 10.79 -0.64 -5.07
N ARG A 253 10.04 -0.01 -5.97
CA ARG A 253 8.76 -0.53 -6.46
C ARG A 253 9.03 -1.74 -7.36
N SER A 254 8.00 -2.54 -7.58
CA SER A 254 8.12 -3.75 -8.39
C SER A 254 8.26 -3.43 -9.87
N ASP A 255 9.26 -4.01 -10.52
CA ASP A 255 9.25 -4.22 -11.97
C ASP A 255 8.23 -5.33 -12.23
N ARG A 256 6.98 -4.92 -12.49
CA ARG A 256 5.78 -5.77 -12.62
C ARG A 256 6.08 -7.22 -13.02
N ALA A 257 5.68 -8.19 -12.21
CA ALA A 257 5.41 -9.52 -12.73
C ALA A 257 4.29 -9.34 -13.77
N ARG A 258 4.63 -9.40 -15.07
CA ARG A 258 3.66 -9.16 -16.14
C ARG A 258 2.70 -10.34 -16.20
N VAL A 259 1.68 -10.32 -15.34
CA VAL A 259 0.50 -11.15 -15.53
C VAL A 259 -0.27 -10.56 -16.70
N ARG A 260 -0.47 -11.35 -17.75
CA ARG A 260 -1.26 -10.92 -18.89
C ARG A 260 -2.72 -10.88 -18.46
N ASP A 261 -3.27 -9.67 -18.33
CA ASP A 261 -4.66 -9.49 -17.98
C ASP A 261 -5.58 -9.83 -19.16
N ARG A 262 -6.13 -11.05 -19.12
CA ARG A 262 -7.16 -11.55 -20.04
C ARG A 262 -8.58 -11.37 -19.51
N THR A 263 -8.77 -10.50 -18.52
CA THR A 263 -10.08 -10.21 -17.89
C THR A 263 -10.44 -8.74 -17.93
N ALA A 264 -9.59 -7.89 -18.52
CA ALA A 264 -9.76 -6.44 -18.53
C ALA A 264 -11.13 -5.98 -19.08
N VAL A 265 -11.68 -6.67 -20.09
CA VAL A 265 -13.01 -6.36 -20.63
C VAL A 265 -14.11 -6.69 -19.62
N GLN A 266 -14.09 -7.89 -19.03
CA GLN A 266 -15.03 -8.29 -17.96
C GLN A 266 -14.95 -7.33 -16.76
N ARG A 267 -13.75 -7.04 -16.24
CA ARG A 267 -13.59 -6.15 -15.08
C ARG A 267 -14.08 -4.73 -15.35
N ALA A 268 -13.84 -4.20 -16.55
CA ALA A 268 -14.35 -2.89 -16.94
C ALA A 268 -15.89 -2.87 -16.96
N TRP A 269 -16.50 -3.96 -17.44
CA TRP A 269 -17.95 -4.13 -17.43
C TRP A 269 -18.51 -4.25 -16.01
N GLU A 270 -17.92 -5.10 -15.16
CA GLU A 270 -18.29 -5.22 -13.74
C GLU A 270 -18.21 -3.87 -13.03
N ALA A 271 -17.14 -3.09 -13.25
CA ALA A 271 -16.99 -1.76 -12.66
C ALA A 271 -18.10 -0.81 -13.09
N LYS A 272 -18.53 -0.88 -14.36
CA LYS A 272 -19.67 -0.11 -14.86
C LYS A 272 -20.98 -0.59 -14.23
N LEU A 273 -21.20 -1.90 -14.12
CA LEU A 273 -22.36 -2.50 -13.46
C LEU A 273 -22.49 -2.04 -12.01
N ARG A 274 -21.42 -2.16 -11.19
CA ARG A 274 -21.45 -1.74 -9.79
C ARG A 274 -21.73 -0.24 -9.64
N ALA A 275 -21.27 0.58 -10.59
CA ALA A 275 -21.60 2.00 -10.60
C ALA A 275 -23.08 2.26 -10.94
N LEU A 276 -23.66 1.54 -11.90
CA LEU A 276 -25.08 1.64 -12.25
C LEU A 276 -25.97 1.15 -11.11
N GLU A 277 -25.63 0.03 -10.47
CA GLU A 277 -26.37 -0.52 -9.33
C GLU A 277 -26.46 0.44 -8.14
N ARG A 278 -25.38 1.19 -7.85
CA ARG A 278 -25.43 2.26 -6.85
C ARG A 278 -26.50 3.29 -7.16
N THR A 279 -26.65 3.69 -8.43
CA THR A 279 -27.64 4.69 -8.83
C THR A 279 -29.08 4.22 -8.69
N ILE A 280 -29.34 2.93 -8.82
CA ILE A 280 -30.71 2.36 -8.71
C ILE A 280 -31.05 1.83 -7.32
N SER A 281 -30.07 1.65 -6.43
CA SER A 281 -30.27 1.03 -5.10
C SER A 281 -31.43 1.64 -4.29
N SER A 282 -31.52 2.97 -4.24
CA SER A 282 -32.61 3.66 -3.54
C SER A 282 -33.98 3.44 -4.16
N GLN A 283 -34.04 3.34 -5.50
CA GLN A 283 -35.26 3.02 -6.24
C GLN A 283 -35.70 1.58 -5.97
N VAL A 284 -34.76 0.63 -5.98
CA VAL A 284 -35.03 -0.78 -5.65
C VAL A 284 -35.62 -0.90 -4.24
N ILE A 285 -35.04 -0.20 -3.25
CA ILE A 285 -35.58 -0.16 -1.88
C ILE A 285 -37.01 0.39 -1.87
N ALA A 286 -37.26 1.49 -2.58
CA ALA A 286 -38.57 2.14 -2.61
C ALA A 286 -39.65 1.26 -3.25
N GLU A 287 -39.34 0.61 -4.38
CA GLU A 287 -40.26 -0.31 -5.06
C GLU A 287 -40.53 -1.56 -4.21
N HIS A 288 -39.49 -2.14 -3.60
CA HIS A 288 -39.62 -3.33 -2.76
C HIS A 288 -40.46 -3.08 -1.49
N ARG A 289 -40.26 -1.93 -0.81
CA ARG A 289 -41.06 -1.53 0.36
C ARG A 289 -42.51 -1.17 0.02
N GLY A 290 -42.79 -0.83 -1.24
CA GLY A 290 -44.13 -0.51 -1.75
C GLY A 290 -45.12 -1.68 -1.68
N GLY A 291 -44.64 -2.89 -1.35
CA GLY A 291 -45.44 -4.04 -1.03
C GLY A 291 -45.83 -4.85 -2.26
N ARG A 292 -45.27 -6.06 -2.37
CA ARG A 292 -45.92 -7.14 -3.11
C ARG A 292 -46.81 -7.93 -2.15
N PRO A 293 -48.08 -8.20 -2.49
CA PRO A 293 -48.81 -9.26 -1.81
C PRO A 293 -48.00 -10.55 -1.96
N SER A 294 -47.88 -11.33 -0.88
CA SER A 294 -47.35 -12.70 -0.93
C SER A 294 -48.19 -13.48 -1.94
N ALA A 295 -47.70 -13.57 -3.17
CA ALA A 295 -48.28 -14.45 -4.17
C ALA A 295 -47.86 -15.88 -3.82
N ALA A 296 -48.76 -16.84 -4.00
CA ALA A 296 -48.36 -18.24 -3.99
C ALA A 296 -47.24 -18.45 -5.02
N LEU A 297 -46.28 -19.31 -4.69
CA LEU A 297 -45.19 -19.68 -5.61
C LEU A 297 -45.79 -20.04 -6.97
N ARG A 298 -45.30 -19.37 -8.02
CA ARG A 298 -45.73 -19.66 -9.38
C ARG A 298 -45.22 -21.03 -9.80
N GLU A 299 -46.08 -21.80 -10.47
CA GLU A 299 -45.63 -23.05 -11.07
C GLU A 299 -44.57 -22.76 -12.13
N PRO A 300 -43.49 -23.58 -12.19
CA PRO A 300 -42.45 -23.37 -13.19
C PRO A 300 -43.02 -23.59 -14.60
N PRO A 301 -42.61 -22.79 -15.59
CA PRO A 301 -43.02 -22.99 -16.97
C PRO A 301 -42.61 -24.38 -17.48
N SER A 302 -43.36 -24.91 -18.45
CA SER A 302 -43.03 -26.21 -19.04
C SER A 302 -41.75 -26.14 -19.89
N VAL A 303 -40.90 -27.17 -19.82
CA VAL A 303 -39.71 -27.27 -20.67
C VAL A 303 -40.14 -27.14 -22.14
N GLY A 304 -39.45 -26.27 -22.88
CA GLY A 304 -39.77 -25.91 -24.25
C GLY A 304 -40.54 -24.60 -24.41
N SER A 305 -41.10 -24.04 -23.34
CA SER A 305 -41.78 -22.73 -23.37
C SER A 305 -40.84 -21.60 -23.81
N LEU A 306 -41.38 -20.58 -24.47
CA LEU A 306 -40.64 -19.38 -24.87
C LEU A 306 -40.90 -18.24 -23.88
N ARG A 307 -39.84 -17.49 -23.51
CA ARG A 307 -39.92 -16.24 -22.74
C ARG A 307 -39.12 -15.16 -23.48
N GLY A 308 -39.67 -13.95 -23.51
CA GLY A 308 -38.96 -12.76 -24.00
C GLY A 308 -38.12 -12.16 -22.87
N PHE A 309 -36.92 -11.71 -23.21
CA PHE A 309 -35.96 -11.08 -22.31
C PHE A 309 -35.43 -9.78 -22.90
N SER A 310 -35.12 -8.79 -22.06
CA SER A 310 -34.36 -7.60 -22.42
C SER A 310 -32.91 -7.80 -21.94
N VAL A 311 -31.96 -7.89 -22.86
CA VAL A 311 -30.56 -8.21 -22.53
C VAL A 311 -29.67 -7.01 -22.83
N VAL A 312 -28.91 -6.54 -21.84
CA VAL A 312 -27.91 -5.49 -22.06
C VAL A 312 -26.86 -5.98 -23.08
N ALA A 313 -26.61 -5.16 -24.09
CA ALA A 313 -25.86 -5.53 -25.29
C ALA A 313 -24.62 -4.65 -25.52
N SER A 314 -24.24 -3.84 -24.53
CA SER A 314 -23.04 -2.99 -24.55
C SER A 314 -22.39 -2.89 -23.16
N THR A 315 -21.07 -2.79 -23.12
CA THR A 315 -20.28 -2.70 -21.88
C THR A 315 -20.35 -1.34 -21.18
N ASP A 316 -21.10 -0.38 -21.72
CA ASP A 316 -21.43 0.88 -21.06
C ASP A 316 -22.82 0.87 -20.41
N GLY A 317 -23.58 -0.22 -20.57
CA GLY A 317 -24.93 -0.39 -20.02
C GLY A 317 -26.02 0.42 -20.73
N SER A 318 -25.73 1.05 -21.87
CA SER A 318 -26.65 1.97 -22.55
C SER A 318 -27.61 1.31 -23.55
N ASN A 319 -27.29 0.11 -24.04
CA ASN A 319 -28.03 -0.55 -25.11
C ASN A 319 -28.61 -1.89 -24.64
N PHE A 320 -29.87 -2.15 -24.99
CA PHE A 320 -30.57 -3.40 -24.70
C PHE A 320 -31.11 -4.03 -25.98
N LYS A 321 -31.10 -5.37 -26.03
CA LYS A 321 -31.64 -6.15 -27.13
C LYS A 321 -32.76 -7.06 -26.63
N PRO A 322 -33.93 -7.07 -27.30
CA PRO A 322 -34.94 -8.09 -27.04
C PRO A 322 -34.44 -9.45 -27.54
N VAL A 323 -34.59 -10.48 -26.70
CA VAL A 323 -34.21 -11.86 -26.97
C VAL A 323 -35.41 -12.76 -26.68
N THR A 324 -35.73 -13.66 -27.60
CA THR A 324 -36.65 -14.76 -27.31
C THR A 324 -35.84 -16.01 -26.99
N ALA A 325 -36.00 -16.55 -25.78
CA ALA A 325 -35.28 -17.73 -25.33
C ALA A 325 -36.23 -18.87 -24.97
N ARG A 326 -35.76 -20.10 -25.16
CA ARG A 326 -36.49 -21.34 -24.88
C ARG A 326 -36.03 -21.91 -23.55
N LEU A 327 -36.97 -22.27 -22.67
CA LEU A 327 -36.68 -22.99 -21.44
C LEU A 327 -36.20 -24.41 -21.77
N ARG A 328 -35.02 -24.80 -21.29
CA ARG A 328 -34.38 -26.09 -21.58
C ARG A 328 -34.19 -26.96 -20.36
N TYR A 329 -34.21 -26.39 -19.16
CA TYR A 329 -34.06 -27.11 -17.90
C TYR A 329 -34.86 -26.41 -16.81
N VAL A 330 -35.56 -27.20 -16.00
CA VAL A 330 -36.22 -26.79 -14.77
C VAL A 330 -35.56 -27.56 -13.63
N GLY A 331 -34.90 -26.84 -12.74
CA GLY A 331 -34.27 -27.36 -11.54
C GLY A 331 -35.08 -27.11 -10.28
N ASP A 332 -34.49 -27.46 -9.15
CA ASP A 332 -35.04 -27.13 -7.84
C ASP A 332 -34.81 -25.65 -7.50
N HIS A 333 -33.71 -25.07 -7.99
CA HIS A 333 -33.26 -23.72 -7.69
C HIS A 333 -33.05 -22.83 -8.91
N ILE A 334 -32.89 -23.42 -10.11
CA ILE A 334 -32.67 -22.63 -11.34
C ILE A 334 -33.61 -22.99 -12.49
N LEU A 335 -33.85 -22.02 -13.37
CA LEU A 335 -34.40 -22.21 -14.71
C LEU A 335 -33.33 -21.89 -15.76
N VAL A 336 -33.11 -22.76 -16.76
CA VAL A 336 -32.12 -22.46 -17.83
C VAL A 336 -32.81 -22.19 -19.14
N TYR A 337 -32.69 -20.95 -19.61
CA TYR A 337 -33.16 -20.48 -20.91
C TYR A 337 -31.99 -20.38 -21.90
N THR A 338 -32.21 -20.84 -23.13
CA THR A 338 -31.27 -20.68 -24.24
C THR A 338 -31.89 -19.81 -25.32
N ASP A 339 -31.20 -18.76 -25.73
CA ASP A 339 -31.57 -17.90 -26.86
C ASP A 339 -31.89 -18.73 -28.11
N THR A 340 -33.00 -18.41 -28.79
CA THR A 340 -33.47 -19.16 -29.96
C THR A 340 -32.79 -18.79 -31.28
N SER A 341 -31.98 -17.72 -31.31
CA SER A 341 -31.25 -17.28 -32.49
C SER A 341 -30.12 -18.22 -32.91
N THR A 342 -29.70 -19.13 -32.03
CA THR A 342 -28.68 -20.12 -32.33
C THR A 342 -28.88 -21.41 -31.52
N THR A 343 -28.37 -22.53 -32.03
CA THR A 343 -28.24 -23.75 -31.22
C THR A 343 -26.92 -23.66 -30.47
N ILE A 344 -27.01 -23.75 -29.15
CA ILE A 344 -25.91 -23.36 -28.26
C ILE A 344 -25.13 -24.58 -27.75
N PHE A 345 -25.85 -25.50 -27.11
CA PHE A 345 -25.30 -26.70 -26.47
C PHE A 345 -25.99 -27.94 -27.01
N THR A 346 -25.32 -29.10 -26.90
CA THR A 346 -26.04 -30.37 -26.97
C THR A 346 -26.93 -30.55 -25.72
N ASP A 347 -28.08 -31.20 -25.87
CA ASP A 347 -29.05 -31.40 -24.78
C ASP A 347 -28.48 -32.11 -23.56
N THR A 348 -27.53 -33.01 -23.76
CA THR A 348 -26.84 -33.72 -22.67
C THR A 348 -25.90 -32.78 -21.92
N ARG A 349 -25.04 -32.05 -22.63
CA ARG A 349 -24.08 -31.12 -22.00
C ARG A 349 -24.76 -29.99 -21.28
N LEU A 350 -25.83 -29.43 -21.86
CA LEU A 350 -26.64 -28.41 -21.20
C LEU A 350 -27.24 -28.94 -19.90
N ARG A 351 -27.81 -30.15 -19.91
CA ARG A 351 -28.39 -30.76 -18.70
C ARG A 351 -27.34 -31.06 -17.64
N ASP A 352 -26.14 -31.50 -18.02
CA ASP A 352 -25.06 -31.76 -17.06
C ASP A 352 -24.58 -30.46 -16.40
N LEU A 353 -24.37 -29.40 -17.19
CA LEU A 353 -24.02 -28.07 -16.66
C LEU A 353 -25.14 -27.52 -15.77
N ALA A 354 -26.40 -27.62 -16.22
CA ALA A 354 -27.55 -27.14 -15.47
C ALA A 354 -27.68 -27.86 -14.13
N ARG A 355 -27.57 -29.19 -14.09
CA ARG A 355 -27.59 -29.97 -12.83
C ARG A 355 -26.45 -29.61 -11.89
N LEU A 356 -25.26 -29.37 -12.42
CA LEU A 356 -24.11 -28.94 -11.63
C LEU A 356 -24.38 -27.58 -10.99
N MET A 357 -24.85 -26.60 -11.77
CA MET A 357 -25.20 -25.27 -11.24
C MET A 357 -26.31 -25.35 -10.19
N ASP A 358 -27.39 -26.07 -10.51
CA ASP A 358 -28.61 -26.21 -9.69
C ASP A 358 -28.35 -26.91 -8.35
N ARG A 359 -27.69 -28.07 -8.37
CA ARG A 359 -27.59 -28.94 -7.19
C ARG A 359 -26.35 -28.71 -6.34
N ASP A 360 -25.24 -28.39 -6.99
CA ASP A 360 -23.94 -28.33 -6.33
C ASP A 360 -23.51 -26.88 -6.09
N LEU A 361 -23.43 -26.08 -7.16
CA LEU A 361 -22.82 -24.75 -7.09
C LEU A 361 -23.75 -23.74 -6.40
N TYR A 362 -25.05 -23.73 -6.74
CA TYR A 362 -26.04 -22.86 -6.10
C TYR A 362 -26.10 -23.11 -4.59
N ALA A 363 -26.26 -24.37 -4.19
CA ALA A 363 -26.32 -24.74 -2.79
C ALA A 363 -25.04 -24.36 -2.03
N ALA A 364 -23.86 -24.56 -2.63
CA ALA A 364 -22.60 -24.18 -2.01
C ALA A 364 -22.49 -22.65 -1.80
N THR A 365 -22.91 -21.85 -2.79
CA THR A 365 -22.90 -20.38 -2.68
C THR A 365 -23.91 -19.89 -1.65
N VAL A 366 -25.17 -20.34 -1.71
CA VAL A 366 -26.21 -19.89 -0.77
C VAL A 366 -25.90 -20.27 0.68
N ASN A 367 -25.34 -21.46 0.89
CA ASN A 367 -24.89 -21.88 2.23
C ASN A 367 -23.78 -20.98 2.78
N ALA A 368 -22.86 -20.52 1.91
CA ALA A 368 -21.72 -19.70 2.30
C ALA A 368 -22.09 -18.22 2.54
N PHE A 369 -23.05 -17.66 1.80
CA PHE A 369 -23.28 -16.21 1.76
C PHE A 369 -24.70 -15.76 2.13
N GLY A 370 -25.69 -16.64 2.11
CA GLY A 370 -27.10 -16.28 2.29
C GLY A 370 -27.90 -16.43 1.00
N SER A 371 -29.14 -15.95 0.98
CA SER A 371 -30.06 -16.14 -0.16
C SER A 371 -30.16 -14.91 -1.06
N GLU A 372 -30.45 -15.15 -2.32
CA GLU A 372 -30.87 -14.18 -3.33
C GLU A 372 -32.34 -13.72 -3.10
N PRO A 373 -32.85 -12.73 -3.85
CA PRO A 373 -34.26 -12.36 -3.81
C PRO A 373 -35.09 -13.27 -4.73
N ASP A 374 -36.40 -13.31 -4.54
CA ASP A 374 -37.37 -13.93 -5.46
C ASP A 374 -38.30 -12.83 -6.01
N ILE A 375 -37.92 -12.26 -7.16
CA ILE A 375 -38.61 -11.10 -7.74
C ILE A 375 -39.81 -11.52 -8.58
N ASP A 376 -39.77 -12.58 -9.39
CA ASP A 376 -40.95 -12.99 -10.17
C ASP A 376 -41.86 -14.01 -9.47
N GLY A 377 -41.47 -14.47 -8.27
CA GLY A 377 -42.28 -15.30 -7.38
C GLY A 377 -42.30 -16.78 -7.80
N ASP A 378 -41.35 -17.23 -8.60
CA ASP A 378 -41.25 -18.63 -9.07
C ASP A 378 -40.27 -19.47 -8.23
N GLY A 379 -39.59 -18.83 -7.27
CA GLY A 379 -38.64 -19.44 -6.35
C GLY A 379 -37.36 -19.92 -7.00
N ARG A 380 -37.02 -19.45 -8.21
CA ARG A 380 -35.87 -19.93 -8.99
C ARG A 380 -35.10 -18.80 -9.65
N LEU A 381 -33.78 -18.91 -9.53
CA LEU A 381 -32.86 -18.11 -10.33
C LEU A 381 -32.96 -18.46 -11.82
N THR A 382 -33.20 -17.46 -12.67
CA THR A 382 -33.13 -17.65 -14.12
C THR A 382 -31.69 -17.56 -14.62
N VAL A 383 -31.26 -18.53 -15.42
CA VAL A 383 -29.99 -18.53 -16.16
C VAL A 383 -30.31 -18.35 -17.64
N LEU A 384 -29.86 -17.24 -18.24
CA LEU A 384 -30.04 -16.94 -19.66
C LEU A 384 -28.72 -17.06 -20.41
N LEU A 385 -28.66 -18.06 -21.30
CA LEU A 385 -27.53 -18.30 -22.20
C LEU A 385 -27.82 -17.64 -23.55
N SER A 386 -27.07 -16.59 -23.91
CA SER A 386 -27.31 -15.82 -25.14
C SER A 386 -26.03 -15.35 -25.85
N PRO A 387 -25.99 -15.42 -27.21
CA PRO A 387 -24.92 -14.80 -28.01
C PRO A 387 -24.86 -13.27 -27.90
N VAL A 388 -25.88 -12.61 -27.36
CA VAL A 388 -25.81 -11.18 -27.05
C VAL A 388 -24.66 -10.91 -26.08
N VAL A 389 -24.42 -11.78 -25.10
CA VAL A 389 -23.32 -11.66 -24.14
C VAL A 389 -21.96 -11.80 -24.83
N ASN A 390 -21.81 -12.76 -25.76
CA ASN A 390 -20.59 -12.87 -26.58
C ASN A 390 -20.31 -11.56 -27.33
N ALA A 391 -21.35 -10.98 -27.96
CA ALA A 391 -21.25 -9.79 -28.78
C ALA A 391 -20.96 -8.50 -27.99
N MET A 392 -21.03 -8.53 -26.65
CA MET A 392 -20.58 -7.40 -25.81
C MET A 392 -19.07 -7.16 -25.92
N SER A 393 -18.31 -8.18 -26.30
CA SER A 393 -16.86 -8.11 -26.45
C SER A 393 -16.47 -8.13 -27.92
N LYS A 394 -15.73 -7.12 -28.37
CA LYS A 394 -15.26 -7.07 -29.76
C LYS A 394 -14.25 -8.19 -30.02
N ALA A 395 -14.36 -8.86 -31.17
CA ALA A 395 -13.44 -9.94 -31.57
C ALA A 395 -11.97 -9.47 -31.58
N SER A 396 -11.70 -8.22 -31.95
CA SER A 396 -10.36 -7.61 -31.95
C SER A 396 -9.76 -7.44 -30.55
N GLU A 397 -10.59 -7.31 -29.53
CA GLU A 397 -10.17 -7.09 -28.14
C GLU A 397 -10.12 -8.40 -27.36
N CYS A 398 -11.03 -9.33 -27.64
CA CYS A 398 -11.20 -10.56 -26.87
C CYS A 398 -9.89 -11.32 -26.61
N VAL A 399 -9.12 -11.59 -27.67
CA VAL A 399 -7.92 -12.43 -27.58
C VAL A 399 -6.82 -11.77 -26.73
N GLN A 400 -6.81 -10.44 -26.67
CA GLN A 400 -5.77 -9.68 -25.98
C GLN A 400 -6.17 -9.28 -24.56
N ARG A 401 -7.43 -8.87 -24.38
CA ARG A 401 -7.94 -8.20 -23.18
C ARG A 401 -9.05 -8.97 -22.46
N GLY A 402 -9.48 -10.11 -23.00
CA GLY A 402 -10.59 -10.88 -22.46
C GLY A 402 -11.95 -10.48 -23.02
N PHE A 403 -12.98 -11.14 -22.52
CA PHE A 403 -14.36 -11.00 -22.95
C PHE A 403 -15.31 -11.08 -21.75
N VAL A 404 -16.56 -10.69 -21.94
CA VAL A 404 -17.61 -10.80 -20.92
C VAL A 404 -18.07 -12.25 -20.84
N THR A 405 -17.90 -12.88 -19.68
CA THR A 405 -18.27 -14.29 -19.45
C THR A 405 -19.69 -14.42 -18.92
N GLY A 406 -20.11 -13.51 -18.08
CA GLY A 406 -21.45 -13.45 -17.51
C GLY A 406 -21.56 -12.31 -16.52
N PHE A 407 -22.79 -12.06 -16.07
CA PHE A 407 -23.07 -11.01 -15.10
C PHE A 407 -24.46 -11.18 -14.46
N PHE A 408 -24.61 -10.65 -13.25
CA PHE A 408 -25.90 -10.11 -12.78
C PHE A 408 -25.96 -8.60 -12.99
N TYR A 409 -27.17 -8.10 -13.25
CA TYR A 409 -27.42 -6.67 -13.26
C TYR A 409 -28.67 -6.34 -12.43
N GLY A 410 -28.48 -5.58 -11.36
CA GLY A 410 -29.57 -5.19 -10.45
C GLY A 410 -30.76 -4.45 -11.09
N ILE A 411 -30.65 -4.00 -12.35
CA ILE A 411 -31.78 -3.39 -13.07
C ILE A 411 -32.98 -4.34 -13.15
N ASP A 412 -32.74 -5.65 -13.26
CA ASP A 412 -33.79 -6.65 -13.41
C ASP A 412 -34.61 -6.87 -12.13
N LEU A 413 -34.16 -6.28 -11.00
CA LEU A 413 -34.87 -6.31 -9.73
C LEU A 413 -35.89 -5.17 -9.60
N LEU A 414 -35.89 -4.21 -10.53
CA LEU A 414 -36.88 -3.13 -10.57
C LEU A 414 -38.16 -3.59 -11.27
N GLU A 415 -39.32 -3.27 -10.69
CA GLU A 415 -40.61 -3.63 -11.28
C GLU A 415 -41.04 -2.65 -12.36
N ARG A 416 -40.68 -1.38 -12.21
CA ARG A 416 -41.18 -0.29 -13.07
C ARG A 416 -40.21 0.12 -14.18
N GLU A 417 -38.99 -0.40 -14.16
CA GLU A 417 -37.98 -0.09 -15.16
C GLU A 417 -38.29 -0.78 -16.50
N PRO A 418 -38.41 -0.03 -17.63
CA PRO A 418 -38.81 -0.62 -18.91
C PRO A 418 -37.88 -1.72 -19.44
N ASN A 419 -36.58 -1.62 -19.16
CA ASN A 419 -35.59 -2.62 -19.59
C ASN A 419 -35.41 -3.76 -18.59
N SER A 420 -36.12 -3.76 -17.47
CA SER A 420 -36.07 -4.82 -16.46
C SER A 420 -36.85 -6.05 -16.90
N ASN A 421 -36.30 -7.22 -16.64
CA ASN A 421 -36.97 -8.51 -16.77
C ASN A 421 -37.79 -8.90 -15.54
N ARG A 422 -37.73 -8.10 -14.47
CA ARG A 422 -38.47 -8.28 -13.21
C ARG A 422 -38.22 -9.64 -12.58
N ALA A 423 -36.97 -10.08 -12.58
CA ALA A 423 -36.54 -11.40 -12.15
C ALA A 423 -35.05 -11.39 -11.77
N GLU A 424 -34.64 -12.32 -10.94
CA GLU A 424 -33.24 -12.66 -10.70
C GLU A 424 -32.67 -13.41 -11.92
N ILE A 425 -31.72 -12.78 -12.63
CA ILE A 425 -31.18 -13.36 -13.87
C ILE A 425 -29.65 -13.36 -13.89
N PHE A 426 -29.07 -14.54 -14.06
CA PHE A 426 -27.69 -14.73 -14.48
C PHE A 426 -27.61 -14.77 -16.01
N TYR A 427 -26.96 -13.76 -16.61
CA TYR A 427 -26.68 -13.75 -18.04
C TYR A 427 -25.32 -14.37 -18.31
N ALA A 428 -25.23 -15.21 -19.33
CA ALA A 428 -23.98 -15.87 -19.67
C ALA A 428 -23.75 -16.03 -21.18
N PHE A 429 -22.47 -16.01 -21.54
CA PHE A 429 -21.98 -16.27 -22.88
C PHE A 429 -22.18 -17.74 -23.29
N VAL A 430 -22.04 -17.99 -24.60
CA VAL A 430 -22.39 -19.25 -25.24
C VAL A 430 -21.26 -19.79 -26.13
N PRO A 431 -21.23 -21.11 -26.44
CA PRO A 431 -20.30 -21.66 -27.42
C PRO A 431 -20.48 -20.99 -28.79
N ASP A 432 -19.34 -20.64 -29.39
CA ASP A 432 -19.24 -19.98 -30.68
C ASP A 432 -17.91 -20.38 -31.34
N SER A 433 -17.75 -21.68 -31.64
CA SER A 433 -16.49 -22.22 -32.21
C SER A 433 -16.10 -21.58 -33.55
N ALA A 434 -17.05 -20.95 -34.24
CA ALA A 434 -16.83 -20.26 -35.51
C ALA A 434 -16.49 -18.77 -35.34
N GLY A 435 -16.57 -18.22 -34.12
CA GLY A 435 -16.32 -16.79 -33.86
C GLY A 435 -17.27 -15.86 -34.61
N ARG A 436 -18.57 -16.20 -34.63
CA ARG A 436 -19.61 -15.41 -35.31
C ARG A 436 -19.91 -14.09 -34.59
N TRP A 437 -19.86 -14.10 -33.27
CA TRP A 437 -20.25 -12.97 -32.42
C TRP A 437 -19.05 -12.26 -31.79
N SER A 438 -18.00 -13.02 -31.50
CA SER A 438 -16.73 -12.52 -30.96
C SER A 438 -15.57 -13.43 -31.37
N CYS A 439 -14.53 -13.53 -30.55
CA CYS A 439 -13.51 -14.57 -30.67
C CYS A 439 -14.13 -15.99 -30.50
N PRO A 440 -13.51 -17.03 -31.09
CA PRO A 440 -14.01 -18.40 -30.95
C PRO A 440 -13.99 -18.92 -29.51
N HIS A 441 -15.06 -19.62 -29.12
CA HIS A 441 -15.16 -20.33 -27.85
C HIS A 441 -15.76 -21.73 -28.06
N THR A 442 -15.03 -22.76 -27.64
CA THR A 442 -15.52 -24.14 -27.71
C THR A 442 -16.51 -24.45 -26.60
N GLU A 443 -17.38 -25.46 -26.80
CA GLU A 443 -18.35 -25.91 -25.80
C GLU A 443 -17.67 -26.25 -24.45
N ALA A 444 -16.51 -26.91 -24.50
CA ALA A 444 -15.76 -27.28 -23.30
C ALA A 444 -15.16 -26.08 -22.55
N GLU A 445 -14.70 -25.05 -23.27
CA GLU A 445 -14.21 -23.81 -22.65
C GLU A 445 -15.33 -23.05 -21.94
N VAL A 446 -16.51 -22.96 -22.57
CA VAL A 446 -17.67 -22.31 -21.97
C VAL A 446 -18.09 -23.04 -20.70
N ILE A 447 -18.22 -24.37 -20.74
CA ILE A 447 -18.58 -25.16 -19.54
C ILE A 447 -17.57 -24.97 -18.40
N ARG A 448 -16.27 -24.94 -18.70
CA ARG A 448 -15.23 -24.71 -17.67
C ARG A 448 -15.29 -23.30 -17.09
N THR A 449 -15.63 -22.30 -17.90
CA THR A 449 -15.65 -20.88 -17.50
C THR A 449 -16.91 -20.53 -16.72
N LEU A 450 -18.08 -21.05 -17.14
CA LEU A 450 -19.35 -20.71 -16.52
C LEU A 450 -19.50 -21.22 -15.09
N GLN A 451 -18.79 -22.28 -14.70
CA GLN A 451 -18.86 -22.84 -13.35
C GLN A 451 -18.43 -21.83 -12.26
N PRO A 452 -17.19 -21.31 -12.26
CA PRO A 452 -16.80 -20.27 -11.30
C PRO A 452 -17.56 -18.95 -11.53
N THR A 453 -17.81 -18.56 -12.79
CA THR A 453 -18.56 -17.32 -13.07
C THR A 453 -19.97 -17.37 -12.48
N PHE A 454 -20.68 -18.49 -12.53
CA PHE A 454 -21.98 -18.63 -11.90
C PHE A 454 -21.93 -18.36 -10.38
N MET A 455 -20.94 -18.92 -9.68
CA MET A 455 -20.80 -18.71 -8.22
C MET A 455 -20.39 -17.27 -7.89
N HIS A 456 -19.47 -16.69 -8.67
CA HIS A 456 -19.03 -15.31 -8.54
C HIS A 456 -20.20 -14.34 -8.66
N GLU A 457 -20.98 -14.52 -9.73
CA GLU A 457 -22.09 -13.66 -10.05
C GLU A 457 -23.24 -13.89 -9.05
N LEU A 458 -23.52 -15.14 -8.65
CA LEU A 458 -24.56 -15.42 -7.64
C LEU A 458 -24.22 -14.76 -6.29
N GLN A 459 -22.94 -14.73 -5.91
CA GLN A 459 -22.52 -13.96 -4.73
C GLN A 459 -22.90 -12.49 -4.85
N HIS A 460 -22.70 -11.86 -6.02
CA HIS A 460 -23.07 -10.46 -6.21
C HIS A 460 -24.58 -10.23 -6.09
N LEU A 461 -25.41 -11.12 -6.62
CA LEU A 461 -26.86 -11.05 -6.45
C LEU A 461 -27.26 -11.19 -4.98
N ILE A 462 -26.72 -12.18 -4.27
CA ILE A 462 -26.97 -12.39 -2.83
C ILE A 462 -26.53 -11.15 -2.05
N SER A 463 -25.34 -10.62 -2.33
CA SER A 463 -24.81 -9.40 -1.71
C SER A 463 -25.75 -8.21 -1.91
N PHE A 464 -26.17 -7.94 -3.15
CA PHE A 464 -27.11 -6.87 -3.43
C PHE A 464 -28.44 -7.08 -2.69
N ASN A 465 -28.98 -8.30 -2.68
CA ASN A 465 -30.20 -8.63 -1.94
C ASN A 465 -30.05 -8.37 -0.44
N GLN A 466 -29.02 -8.91 0.19
CA GLN A 466 -28.87 -8.89 1.64
C GLN A 466 -28.57 -7.48 2.15
N HIS A 467 -27.73 -6.71 1.46
CA HIS A 467 -27.43 -5.33 1.82
C HIS A 467 -28.57 -4.37 1.47
N VAL A 468 -29.12 -4.43 0.25
CA VAL A 468 -30.05 -3.43 -0.30
C VAL A 468 -31.51 -3.82 -0.06
N LEU A 469 -31.98 -4.94 -0.59
CA LEU A 469 -33.41 -5.29 -0.53
C LEU A 469 -33.85 -5.69 0.88
N THR A 470 -33.15 -6.63 1.49
CA THR A 470 -33.51 -7.21 2.79
C THR A 470 -33.29 -6.24 3.94
N ARG A 471 -32.24 -5.41 3.88
CA ARG A 471 -31.82 -4.54 5.00
C ARG A 471 -31.96 -3.04 4.72
N GLY A 472 -32.26 -2.63 3.50
CA GLY A 472 -32.43 -1.22 3.13
C GLY A 472 -31.15 -0.40 3.28
N GLY A 473 -29.97 -1.03 3.20
CA GLY A 473 -28.66 -0.40 3.31
C GLY A 473 -28.07 0.01 1.96
N ALA A 474 -26.82 0.47 2.01
CA ALA A 474 -26.04 0.72 0.79
C ALA A 474 -25.49 -0.59 0.23
N ILE A 475 -25.24 -0.64 -1.07
CA ILE A 475 -24.47 -1.73 -1.68
C ILE A 475 -23.05 -1.80 -1.07
N GLU A 476 -22.53 -3.01 -0.90
CA GLU A 476 -21.19 -3.27 -0.39
C GLU A 476 -20.09 -2.54 -1.22
N LEU A 477 -19.02 -2.15 -0.54
CA LEU A 477 -17.87 -1.51 -1.18
C LEU A 477 -17.18 -2.50 -2.15
N PRO A 478 -16.65 -2.01 -3.28
CA PRO A 478 -16.10 -2.88 -4.33
C PRO A 478 -15.08 -3.90 -3.83
N TRP A 479 -14.15 -3.50 -2.96
CA TRP A 479 -13.07 -4.37 -2.53
C TRP A 479 -13.56 -5.61 -1.77
N LEU A 480 -14.58 -5.43 -0.93
CA LEU A 480 -15.12 -6.47 -0.09
C LEU A 480 -16.09 -7.33 -0.90
N ASN A 481 -16.93 -6.70 -1.74
CA ASN A 481 -17.87 -7.42 -2.59
C ASN A 481 -17.15 -8.33 -3.59
N GLU A 482 -16.16 -7.80 -4.32
CA GLU A 482 -15.34 -8.58 -5.25
C GLU A 482 -14.54 -9.66 -4.52
N GLY A 483 -13.92 -9.31 -3.38
CA GLY A 483 -13.21 -10.27 -2.55
C GLY A 483 -14.08 -11.46 -2.13
N LEU A 484 -15.34 -11.23 -1.77
CA LEU A 484 -16.30 -12.27 -1.41
C LEU A 484 -16.73 -13.10 -2.63
N SER A 485 -16.89 -12.52 -3.82
CA SER A 485 -17.08 -13.28 -5.06
C SER A 485 -15.90 -14.22 -5.37
N HIS A 486 -14.68 -13.74 -5.13
CA HIS A 486 -13.46 -14.56 -5.25
C HIS A 486 -13.41 -15.69 -4.21
N ILE A 487 -13.97 -15.47 -3.01
CA ILE A 487 -14.20 -16.54 -2.03
C ILE A 487 -15.28 -17.52 -2.51
N ALA A 488 -16.32 -17.08 -3.22
CA ALA A 488 -17.34 -17.97 -3.78
C ALA A 488 -16.73 -18.96 -4.78
N GLU A 489 -15.80 -18.50 -5.61
CA GLU A 489 -15.01 -19.38 -6.47
C GLU A 489 -14.19 -20.39 -5.62
N GLU A 490 -13.52 -19.94 -4.56
CA GLU A 490 -12.81 -20.85 -3.66
C GLU A 490 -13.74 -21.89 -3.00
N VAL A 491 -14.96 -21.53 -2.62
CA VAL A 491 -15.96 -22.47 -2.12
C VAL A 491 -16.22 -23.58 -3.14
N GLY A 492 -16.33 -23.23 -4.43
CA GLY A 492 -16.42 -24.21 -5.52
C GLY A 492 -15.18 -25.11 -5.61
N SER A 493 -13.98 -24.55 -5.47
CA SER A 493 -12.74 -25.31 -5.40
C SER A 493 -12.74 -26.33 -4.24
N LYS A 494 -13.12 -25.90 -3.03
CA LYS A 494 -13.20 -26.76 -1.82
C LYS A 494 -14.23 -27.89 -1.99
N LEU A 495 -15.35 -27.62 -2.66
CA LEU A 495 -16.37 -28.63 -2.97
C LEU A 495 -15.76 -29.78 -3.79
N PHE A 496 -15.02 -29.46 -4.85
CA PHE A 496 -14.39 -30.47 -5.69
C PHE A 496 -13.21 -31.18 -5.02
N GLU A 497 -12.44 -30.50 -4.17
CA GLU A 497 -11.43 -31.16 -3.33
C GLU A 497 -12.04 -32.20 -2.38
N THR A 498 -13.18 -31.87 -1.78
CA THR A 498 -13.91 -32.78 -0.89
C THR A 498 -14.46 -33.98 -1.66
N ARG A 499 -14.98 -33.75 -2.86
CA ARG A 499 -15.49 -34.80 -3.76
C ARG A 499 -14.39 -35.71 -4.30
N TYR A 500 -13.19 -35.15 -4.52
CA TYR A 500 -12.04 -35.86 -5.09
C TYR A 500 -10.77 -35.64 -4.23
N PRO A 501 -10.72 -36.26 -3.03
CA PRO A 501 -9.56 -36.14 -2.15
C PRO A 501 -8.32 -36.77 -2.81
N ALA A 502 -7.13 -36.29 -2.47
CA ALA A 502 -5.89 -36.84 -3.02
C ALA A 502 -5.79 -38.35 -2.75
N PRO A 503 -5.37 -39.17 -3.75
CA PRO A 503 -4.82 -38.79 -5.05
C PRO A 503 -5.86 -38.65 -6.19
N PHE A 504 -7.16 -38.82 -5.93
CA PHE A 504 -8.20 -38.89 -6.96
C PHE A 504 -8.39 -37.58 -7.74
N GLY A 505 -8.91 -37.69 -8.97
CA GLY A 505 -9.32 -36.54 -9.79
C GLY A 505 -8.19 -35.65 -10.29
N ARG A 506 -6.94 -36.13 -10.31
CA ARG A 506 -5.75 -35.37 -10.74
C ARG A 506 -5.16 -36.01 -11.99
N GLY A 507 -4.91 -35.21 -13.02
CA GLY A 507 -4.21 -35.67 -14.23
C GLY A 507 -2.73 -35.99 -14.00
N THR A 508 -2.12 -35.46 -12.92
CA THR A 508 -0.72 -35.69 -12.56
C THR A 508 -0.53 -35.84 -11.05
N THR A 509 0.49 -36.57 -10.63
CA THR A 509 0.81 -36.78 -9.20
C THR A 509 1.30 -35.51 -8.48
N ALA A 510 1.69 -34.48 -9.22
CA ALA A 510 2.22 -33.22 -8.67
C ALA A 510 1.15 -32.13 -8.45
N GLN A 511 -0.11 -32.37 -8.83
CA GLN A 511 -1.19 -31.41 -8.64
C GLN A 511 -1.65 -31.34 -7.19
N LEU A 512 -1.76 -30.11 -6.67
CA LEU A 512 -2.33 -29.86 -5.34
C LEU A 512 -3.84 -30.12 -5.34
N PHE A 513 -4.54 -29.73 -6.41
CA PHE A 513 -5.99 -29.77 -6.54
C PHE A 513 -6.43 -30.77 -7.62
N PRO A 514 -7.63 -31.37 -7.51
CA PRO A 514 -8.21 -32.12 -8.62
C PRO A 514 -8.47 -31.20 -9.82
N ASP A 515 -8.48 -31.77 -11.03
CA ASP A 515 -8.66 -31.05 -12.30
C ASP A 515 -9.96 -30.23 -12.32
N SER A 516 -11.02 -30.74 -11.67
CA SER A 516 -12.31 -30.07 -11.54
C SER A 516 -12.29 -28.83 -10.64
N ALA A 517 -11.35 -28.72 -9.71
CA ALA A 517 -11.17 -27.53 -8.88
C ALA A 517 -10.33 -26.46 -9.58
N ALA A 518 -9.59 -26.79 -10.64
CA ALA A 518 -8.65 -25.87 -11.29
C ALA A 518 -9.30 -24.59 -11.83
N PRO A 519 -10.48 -24.62 -12.50
CA PRO A 519 -11.14 -23.40 -13.00
C PRO A 519 -11.47 -22.39 -11.90
N PHE A 520 -11.68 -22.86 -10.67
CA PHE A 520 -12.09 -22.06 -9.53
C PHE A 520 -10.94 -21.43 -8.74
N ILE A 521 -9.74 -22.03 -8.77
CA ILE A 521 -8.64 -21.64 -7.87
C ILE A 521 -7.41 -21.10 -8.59
N ALA A 522 -7.16 -21.55 -9.82
CA ALA A 522 -5.97 -21.12 -10.57
C ALA A 522 -5.93 -19.59 -10.81
N PRO A 523 -7.04 -18.91 -11.19
CA PRO A 523 -7.03 -17.45 -11.31
C PRO A 523 -6.66 -16.75 -10.00
N GLN A 524 -7.14 -17.26 -8.87
CA GLN A 524 -6.91 -16.69 -7.53
C GLN A 524 -5.46 -16.82 -7.12
N MET A 525 -4.84 -17.96 -7.41
CA MET A 525 -3.41 -18.18 -7.15
C MET A 525 -2.54 -17.23 -7.97
N LEU A 526 -2.85 -17.03 -9.25
CA LEU A 526 -2.11 -16.12 -10.11
C LEU A 526 -2.25 -14.65 -9.65
N ASN A 527 -3.47 -14.23 -9.30
CA ASN A 527 -3.76 -12.90 -8.76
C ASN A 527 -3.01 -12.65 -7.44
N ALA A 528 -3.06 -13.63 -6.52
CA ALA A 528 -2.34 -13.59 -5.25
C ALA A 528 -0.82 -13.55 -5.44
N TYR A 529 -0.28 -14.30 -6.40
CA TYR A 529 1.14 -14.29 -6.73
C TYR A 529 1.58 -12.88 -7.18
N ALA A 530 0.79 -12.23 -8.04
CA ALA A 530 1.06 -10.87 -8.50
C ALA A 530 0.95 -9.83 -7.37
N TYR A 531 -0.03 -9.99 -6.48
CA TYR A 531 -0.18 -9.14 -5.30
C TYR A 531 1.01 -9.19 -4.35
N LEU A 532 1.45 -10.40 -3.99
CA LEU A 532 2.57 -10.60 -3.07
C LEU A 532 3.87 -9.93 -3.56
N TYR A 533 4.04 -9.83 -4.89
CA TYR A 533 5.17 -9.12 -5.50
C TYR A 533 5.10 -7.60 -5.37
N SER A 534 3.91 -7.05 -5.07
CA SER A 534 3.55 -5.63 -5.20
C SER A 534 2.69 -5.09 -4.04
N THR A 535 2.83 -5.64 -2.83
CA THR A 535 2.06 -5.28 -1.63
C THR A 535 2.14 -3.80 -1.22
N LEU A 536 3.20 -3.11 -1.65
CA LEU A 536 3.42 -1.67 -1.49
C LEU A 536 2.60 -0.80 -2.46
N GLU A 537 2.07 -1.40 -3.52
CA GLU A 537 1.50 -0.69 -4.67
C GLU A 537 0.00 -0.93 -4.80
N HIS A 538 -0.44 -2.15 -4.48
CA HIS A 538 -1.83 -2.57 -4.62
C HIS A 538 -2.46 -2.75 -3.27
N SER A 539 -3.68 -2.22 -3.12
CA SER A 539 -4.40 -2.18 -1.86
C SER A 539 -5.29 -3.40 -1.67
N VAL A 540 -5.49 -3.79 -0.40
CA VAL A 540 -6.53 -4.74 0.01
C VAL A 540 -7.91 -4.05 0.08
N THR A 541 -7.97 -2.80 0.53
CA THR A 541 -9.23 -2.12 0.92
C THR A 541 -9.61 -0.95 0.03
N THR A 542 -8.73 -0.50 -0.86
CA THR A 542 -8.93 0.69 -1.68
C THR A 542 -8.87 0.32 -3.15
N TYR A 543 -10.04 0.21 -3.80
CA TYR A 543 -10.18 -0.15 -5.21
C TYR A 543 -10.52 1.07 -6.06
N VAL A 544 -10.04 1.08 -7.31
CA VAL A 544 -10.70 1.85 -8.39
C VAL A 544 -11.57 0.89 -9.19
N GLY A 545 -12.83 1.26 -9.43
CA GLY A 545 -13.79 0.38 -10.10
C GLY A 545 -14.00 -0.91 -9.30
N THR A 546 -13.60 -2.05 -9.87
CA THR A 546 -13.66 -3.39 -9.24
C THR A 546 -12.26 -3.98 -9.00
N GLY A 547 -11.23 -3.13 -8.96
CA GLY A 547 -9.87 -3.49 -8.60
C GLY A 547 -9.06 -4.18 -9.70
N SER A 548 -7.73 -4.06 -9.64
CA SER A 548 -6.78 -4.79 -10.48
C SER A 548 -6.74 -6.30 -10.14
N LEU A 549 -5.99 -7.08 -10.92
CA LEU A 549 -5.77 -8.50 -10.62
C LEU A 549 -5.05 -8.68 -9.28
N GLU A 550 -4.07 -7.83 -9.01
CA GLU A 550 -3.32 -7.79 -7.75
C GLU A 550 -4.25 -7.43 -6.58
N GLU A 551 -5.09 -6.40 -6.72
CA GLU A 551 -6.01 -5.99 -5.66
C GLU A 551 -7.06 -7.08 -5.34
N ARG A 552 -7.51 -7.82 -6.36
CA ARG A 552 -8.39 -8.99 -6.18
C ARG A 552 -7.67 -10.13 -5.46
N GLY A 553 -6.42 -10.41 -5.81
CA GLY A 553 -5.57 -11.35 -5.09
C GLY A 553 -5.33 -10.94 -3.63
N ALA A 554 -5.22 -9.64 -3.38
CA ALA A 554 -5.07 -9.05 -2.04
C ALA A 554 -6.29 -9.33 -1.16
N SER A 555 -7.50 -8.98 -1.64
CA SER A 555 -8.76 -9.20 -0.93
C SER A 555 -9.05 -10.68 -0.73
N TRP A 556 -8.77 -11.52 -1.74
CA TRP A 556 -8.92 -12.96 -1.62
C TRP A 556 -8.02 -13.53 -0.52
N LEU A 557 -6.73 -13.15 -0.46
CA LEU A 557 -5.83 -13.59 0.61
C LEU A 557 -6.30 -13.09 1.99
N PHE A 558 -6.74 -11.83 2.10
CA PHE A 558 -7.24 -11.28 3.35
C PHE A 558 -8.48 -12.04 3.85
N LEU A 559 -9.48 -12.23 3.00
CA LEU A 559 -10.71 -12.92 3.36
C LEU A 559 -10.48 -14.41 3.62
N ARG A 560 -9.57 -15.05 2.87
CA ARG A 560 -9.14 -16.43 3.14
C ARG A 560 -8.55 -16.56 4.54
N TRP A 561 -7.61 -15.69 4.90
CA TRP A 561 -7.02 -15.66 6.24
C TRP A 561 -8.09 -15.38 7.30
N LEU A 562 -9.00 -14.43 7.04
CA LEU A 562 -10.09 -14.11 7.95
C LEU A 562 -11.02 -15.30 8.19
N GLY A 563 -11.38 -16.05 7.15
CA GLY A 563 -12.13 -17.30 7.23
C GLY A 563 -11.41 -18.36 8.07
N ASP A 564 -10.09 -18.51 7.89
CA ASP A 564 -9.27 -19.41 8.72
C ASP A 564 -9.32 -19.01 10.21
N GLN A 565 -9.29 -17.71 10.53
CA GLN A 565 -9.29 -17.23 11.92
C GLN A 565 -10.67 -17.19 12.57
N LYS A 566 -11.75 -17.02 11.79
CA LYS A 566 -13.12 -16.75 12.27
C LYS A 566 -14.14 -17.83 11.91
N GLY A 567 -13.72 -18.84 11.17
CA GLY A 567 -14.57 -19.86 10.55
C GLY A 567 -15.32 -19.32 9.33
N ASP A 568 -15.62 -20.20 8.37
CA ASP A 568 -16.24 -19.85 7.08
C ASP A 568 -17.61 -19.14 7.23
N ALA A 569 -18.30 -19.27 8.37
CA ALA A 569 -19.52 -18.50 8.68
C ALA A 569 -19.31 -16.97 8.71
N ILE A 570 -18.05 -16.49 8.76
CA ILE A 570 -17.74 -15.05 8.64
C ILE A 570 -18.21 -14.48 7.30
N PHE A 571 -18.15 -15.26 6.22
CA PHE A 571 -18.53 -14.78 4.89
C PHE A 571 -20.01 -14.44 4.82
N ARG A 572 -20.87 -15.31 5.39
CA ARG A 572 -22.29 -15.04 5.56
C ARG A 572 -22.53 -13.81 6.44
N ARG A 573 -21.82 -13.66 7.56
CA ARG A 573 -21.98 -12.48 8.45
C ARG A 573 -21.63 -11.16 7.76
N LEU A 574 -20.63 -11.16 6.87
CA LEU A 574 -20.26 -9.99 6.08
C LEU A 574 -21.37 -9.64 5.08
N VAL A 575 -21.98 -10.64 4.42
CA VAL A 575 -23.03 -10.41 3.42
C VAL A 575 -24.39 -10.08 4.05
N GLU A 576 -24.75 -10.76 5.14
CA GLU A 576 -26.00 -10.58 5.87
C GLU A 576 -25.98 -9.35 6.81
N SER A 577 -25.51 -8.22 6.31
CA SER A 577 -25.21 -7.01 7.08
C SER A 577 -25.74 -5.73 6.40
N PRO A 578 -26.18 -4.70 7.16
CA PRO A 578 -26.44 -3.38 6.58
C PRO A 578 -25.16 -2.52 6.48
N PHE A 579 -24.06 -2.96 7.10
CA PHE A 579 -22.79 -2.24 7.12
C PHE A 579 -21.95 -2.62 5.91
N THR A 580 -21.01 -1.75 5.54
CA THR A 580 -20.12 -1.98 4.38
C THR A 580 -18.66 -1.71 4.73
N GLY A 581 -17.74 -2.24 3.91
CA GLY A 581 -16.31 -2.00 4.01
C GLY A 581 -15.69 -2.41 5.33
N ILE A 582 -14.79 -1.56 5.85
CA ILE A 582 -14.06 -1.81 7.09
C ILE A 582 -15.01 -1.94 8.30
N ASP A 583 -16.03 -1.07 8.42
CA ASP A 583 -17.00 -1.14 9.52
C ASP A 583 -17.75 -2.49 9.53
N ASN A 584 -18.07 -3.02 8.34
CA ASN A 584 -18.64 -4.36 8.23
C ASN A 584 -17.68 -5.45 8.74
N VAL A 585 -16.42 -5.40 8.33
CA VAL A 585 -15.39 -6.36 8.78
C VAL A 585 -15.22 -6.32 10.31
N GLU A 586 -15.13 -5.12 10.89
CA GLU A 586 -14.96 -4.97 12.34
C GLU A 586 -16.13 -5.57 13.12
N ARG A 587 -17.36 -5.29 12.68
CA ARG A 587 -18.58 -5.82 13.31
C ARG A 587 -18.73 -7.33 13.14
N ALA A 588 -18.49 -7.86 11.94
CA ALA A 588 -18.65 -9.29 11.65
C ALA A 588 -17.58 -10.15 12.34
N SER A 589 -16.38 -9.60 12.55
CA SER A 589 -15.24 -10.28 13.16
C SER A 589 -15.12 -10.07 14.67
N GLY A 590 -15.68 -8.98 15.19
CA GLY A 590 -15.54 -8.54 16.59
C GLY A 590 -14.16 -7.97 16.92
N GLU A 591 -13.35 -7.60 15.93
CA GLU A 591 -12.00 -7.06 16.11
C GLU A 591 -11.79 -5.82 15.23
N THR A 592 -10.97 -4.87 15.70
CA THR A 592 -10.61 -3.70 14.90
C THR A 592 -9.86 -4.12 13.63
N PHE A 593 -10.06 -3.39 12.54
CA PHE A 593 -9.43 -3.68 11.27
C PHE A 593 -7.90 -3.50 11.35
N GLY A 594 -7.41 -2.53 12.12
CA GLY A 594 -5.98 -2.38 12.40
C GLY A 594 -5.34 -3.66 12.98
N ALA A 595 -5.97 -4.28 13.97
CA ALA A 595 -5.48 -5.55 14.54
C ALA A 595 -5.49 -6.69 13.51
N LEU A 596 -6.60 -6.85 12.78
CA LEU A 596 -6.74 -7.90 11.76
C LEU A 596 -5.73 -7.73 10.62
N PHE A 597 -5.59 -6.51 10.12
CA PHE A 597 -4.68 -6.18 9.04
C PHE A 597 -3.22 -6.39 9.47
N GLY A 598 -2.89 -6.04 10.72
CA GLY A 598 -1.57 -6.29 11.30
C GLY A 598 -1.19 -7.76 11.32
N ASP A 599 -2.08 -8.61 11.82
CA ASP A 599 -1.82 -10.05 11.89
C ASP A 599 -1.83 -10.70 10.50
N PHE A 600 -2.74 -10.27 9.61
CA PHE A 600 -2.75 -10.70 8.22
C PHE A 600 -1.42 -10.38 7.51
N SER A 601 -0.93 -9.14 7.63
CA SER A 601 0.35 -8.73 7.05
C SER A 601 1.51 -9.60 7.53
N ILE A 602 1.55 -9.94 8.82
CA ILE A 602 2.57 -10.85 9.37
C ILE A 602 2.37 -12.27 8.84
N ALA A 603 1.12 -12.75 8.76
CA ALA A 603 0.80 -14.09 8.29
C ALA A 603 1.20 -14.34 6.83
N LEU A 604 1.16 -13.32 5.97
CA LEU A 604 1.69 -13.40 4.61
C LEU A 604 3.17 -13.81 4.59
N PHE A 605 3.96 -13.41 5.59
CA PHE A 605 5.37 -13.80 5.69
C PHE A 605 5.55 -15.10 6.49
N ALA A 606 4.90 -15.20 7.65
CA ALA A 606 5.15 -16.21 8.66
C ALA A 606 4.59 -17.60 8.33
N ASP A 607 3.61 -17.72 7.42
CA ASP A 607 3.11 -19.03 7.01
C ASP A 607 4.22 -19.86 6.35
N SER A 608 4.52 -20.99 6.99
CA SER A 608 5.40 -22.04 6.50
C SER A 608 6.81 -21.54 6.15
N LEU A 609 7.47 -20.82 7.06
CA LEU A 609 8.84 -20.36 6.89
C LEU A 609 9.79 -21.51 6.46
N PRO A 610 10.68 -21.30 5.48
CA PRO A 610 11.60 -22.34 5.01
C PRO A 610 12.45 -22.93 6.13
N GLY A 611 12.62 -24.25 6.11
CA GLY A 611 13.43 -24.98 7.11
C GLY A 611 12.74 -25.22 8.46
N LEU A 612 11.53 -24.70 8.67
CA LEU A 612 10.77 -24.88 9.90
C LEU A 612 9.49 -25.69 9.67
N SER A 613 9.01 -26.36 10.73
CA SER A 613 7.67 -26.94 10.71
C SER A 613 6.64 -25.84 10.49
N ARG A 614 5.60 -26.11 9.69
CA ARG A 614 4.45 -25.20 9.51
C ARG A 614 3.78 -24.80 10.83
N THR A 615 3.83 -25.69 11.82
CA THR A 615 3.25 -25.43 13.16
C THR A 615 4.15 -24.62 14.08
N ALA A 616 5.37 -24.27 13.66
CA ALA A 616 6.25 -23.39 14.43
C ALA A 616 5.65 -21.97 14.56
N ALA A 617 5.01 -21.47 13.50
CA ALA A 617 4.25 -20.23 13.57
C ALA A 617 2.88 -20.47 14.26
N PRO A 618 2.52 -19.64 15.26
CA PRO A 618 1.18 -19.58 15.86
C PRO A 618 0.06 -19.53 14.81
N LYS A 619 -1.10 -20.13 15.14
CA LYS A 619 -2.28 -20.19 14.24
C LYS A 619 -2.69 -18.82 13.70
N ARG A 620 -2.63 -17.79 14.54
CA ARG A 620 -2.99 -16.40 14.19
C ARG A 620 -2.13 -15.81 13.07
N GLN A 621 -0.88 -16.27 12.97
CA GLN A 621 0.14 -15.77 12.04
C GLN A 621 0.35 -16.71 10.84
N ARG A 622 -0.65 -17.53 10.51
CA ARG A 622 -0.59 -18.40 9.33
C ARG A 622 -1.97 -18.65 8.73
N PHE A 623 -1.97 -19.03 7.46
CA PHE A 623 -3.13 -19.62 6.82
C PHE A 623 -3.28 -21.06 7.31
N ILE A 624 -4.47 -21.44 7.75
CA ILE A 624 -4.75 -22.70 8.44
C ILE A 624 -5.17 -23.76 7.42
N THR A 625 -6.15 -23.46 6.56
CA THR A 625 -6.73 -24.46 5.64
C THR A 625 -5.78 -24.83 4.50
N ARG A 626 -5.24 -23.86 3.77
CA ARG A 626 -4.25 -24.10 2.70
C ARG A 626 -2.96 -23.33 2.97
N ASN A 627 -1.83 -23.97 2.67
CA ASN A 627 -0.50 -23.42 2.86
C ASN A 627 -0.18 -22.42 1.73
N VAL A 628 -0.11 -21.13 2.02
CA VAL A 628 0.05 -20.10 0.98
C VAL A 628 1.41 -20.22 0.29
N ARG A 629 2.48 -20.56 1.01
CA ARG A 629 3.80 -20.76 0.40
C ARG A 629 3.80 -21.93 -0.58
N GLN A 630 3.10 -23.03 -0.25
CA GLN A 630 2.95 -24.17 -1.15
C GLN A 630 2.13 -23.81 -2.40
N LEU A 631 1.05 -23.03 -2.22
CA LEU A 631 0.25 -22.55 -3.34
C LEU A 631 1.08 -21.68 -4.29
N MET A 632 1.79 -20.68 -3.77
CA MET A 632 2.61 -19.79 -4.59
C MET A 632 3.77 -20.53 -5.28
N ALA A 633 4.38 -21.51 -4.62
CA ALA A 633 5.43 -22.34 -5.23
C ALA A 633 4.88 -23.18 -6.39
N ARG A 634 3.65 -23.69 -6.25
CA ARG A 634 2.98 -24.39 -7.34
C ARG A 634 2.63 -23.44 -8.49
N GLU A 635 2.12 -22.25 -8.18
CA GLU A 635 1.82 -21.23 -9.19
C GLU A 635 3.07 -20.82 -9.96
N ALA A 636 4.20 -20.64 -9.27
CA ALA A 636 5.47 -20.34 -9.91
C ALA A 636 5.86 -21.41 -10.95
N VAL A 637 5.67 -22.70 -10.64
CA VAL A 637 5.94 -23.79 -11.58
C VAL A 637 4.97 -23.77 -12.77
N ILE A 638 3.66 -23.56 -12.53
CA ILE A 638 2.64 -23.57 -13.58
C ILE A 638 2.85 -22.40 -14.56
N SER A 639 3.10 -21.21 -14.03
CA SER A 639 3.24 -19.98 -14.81
C SER A 639 4.68 -19.68 -15.25
N GLY A 640 5.64 -20.54 -14.90
CA GLY A 640 7.05 -20.39 -15.28
C GLY A 640 7.77 -19.22 -14.59
N PHE A 641 7.33 -18.83 -13.39
CA PHE A 641 7.99 -17.80 -12.60
C PHE A 641 9.22 -18.35 -11.86
N THR A 642 10.21 -17.50 -11.65
CA THR A 642 11.50 -17.89 -11.05
C THR A 642 11.49 -17.87 -9.52
N GLN A 643 10.55 -17.17 -8.88
CA GLN A 643 10.47 -17.05 -7.43
C GLN A 643 9.38 -17.98 -6.86
N PRO A 644 9.73 -19.03 -6.10
CA PRO A 644 8.72 -19.92 -5.50
C PRO A 644 7.80 -19.21 -4.51
N PHE A 645 8.24 -18.09 -3.93
CA PHE A 645 7.42 -17.27 -3.06
C PHE A 645 7.68 -15.78 -3.35
N PRO A 646 6.73 -15.06 -3.95
CA PRO A 646 6.97 -13.72 -4.51
C PRO A 646 6.86 -12.58 -3.48
N LEU A 647 6.59 -12.86 -2.20
CA LEU A 647 6.48 -11.81 -1.19
C LEU A 647 7.77 -11.02 -1.09
N ARG A 648 7.71 -9.74 -1.46
CA ARG A 648 8.87 -8.85 -1.42
C ARG A 648 9.22 -8.50 0.02
N THR A 649 10.47 -8.73 0.40
CA THR A 649 11.02 -8.35 1.71
C THR A 649 12.23 -7.44 1.53
N TYR A 650 12.27 -6.35 2.29
CA TYR A 650 13.34 -5.36 2.28
C TYR A 650 14.29 -5.62 3.44
N GLN A 651 15.58 -5.30 3.27
CA GLN A 651 16.53 -5.30 4.38
C GLN A 651 16.63 -3.89 4.97
N LEU A 652 16.34 -3.76 6.26
CA LEU A 652 16.51 -2.53 7.02
C LEU A 652 17.71 -2.68 7.94
N GLY A 653 18.81 -2.01 7.62
CA GLY A 653 19.99 -2.00 8.50
C GLY A 653 19.70 -1.34 9.84
N ALA A 654 20.29 -1.85 10.92
CA ALA A 654 20.29 -1.15 12.21
C ALA A 654 21.01 0.20 12.08
N GLY A 655 20.28 1.29 12.30
CA GLY A 655 20.73 2.67 12.03
C GLY A 655 20.31 3.19 10.65
N GLY A 656 19.46 2.49 9.89
CA GLY A 656 19.00 2.89 8.55
C GLY A 656 17.52 3.27 8.49
N SER A 657 17.08 3.70 7.31
CA SER A 657 15.66 3.87 6.99
C SER A 657 15.29 3.44 5.58
N LEU A 658 14.07 2.97 5.43
CA LEU A 658 13.39 2.77 4.16
C LEU A 658 12.38 3.89 3.95
N ARG A 659 12.20 4.33 2.71
CA ARG A 659 11.18 5.30 2.34
C ARG A 659 10.57 4.98 0.98
N SER A 660 9.31 5.33 0.80
CA SER A 660 8.60 5.24 -0.49
C SER A 660 7.28 6.02 -0.40
N THR A 661 6.35 5.70 -1.30
CA THR A 661 4.94 6.05 -1.22
C THR A 661 4.09 4.79 -1.29
N MET A 662 2.97 4.77 -0.58
CA MET A 662 1.99 3.69 -0.69
C MET A 662 0.57 4.20 -0.40
N PRO A 663 -0.48 3.68 -1.06
CA PRO A 663 -1.85 4.07 -0.79
C PRO A 663 -2.42 3.43 0.49
N ALA A 664 -3.58 3.88 0.96
CA ALA A 664 -4.30 3.20 2.04
C ALA A 664 -4.60 1.73 1.67
N GLY A 665 -4.61 0.84 2.68
CA GLY A 665 -4.83 -0.60 2.52
C GLY A 665 -3.62 -1.38 2.00
N THR A 666 -2.43 -0.80 2.05
CA THR A 666 -1.18 -1.44 1.60
C THR A 666 -0.23 -1.71 2.77
N MET A 667 0.79 -2.51 2.48
CA MET A 667 1.79 -2.93 3.46
C MET A 667 3.16 -3.14 2.83
N MET A 668 4.22 -3.01 3.62
CA MET A 668 5.56 -3.45 3.24
C MET A 668 6.16 -4.34 4.30
N HIS A 669 7.03 -5.26 3.89
CA HIS A 669 7.71 -6.19 4.77
C HIS A 669 9.20 -5.89 4.78
N ALA A 670 9.75 -5.56 5.93
CA ALA A 670 11.17 -5.32 6.12
C ALA A 670 11.72 -6.24 7.22
N ILE A 671 12.94 -6.74 7.02
CA ILE A 671 13.68 -7.49 8.03
C ILE A 671 14.76 -6.57 8.58
N VAL A 672 14.80 -6.43 9.91
CA VAL A 672 15.90 -5.79 10.62
C VAL A 672 16.63 -6.83 11.45
N SER A 673 17.95 -6.90 11.31
CA SER A 673 18.81 -7.79 12.11
C SER A 673 19.81 -6.95 12.90
N ASP A 674 19.91 -7.17 14.22
CA ASP A 674 20.97 -6.60 15.03
C ASP A 674 22.23 -7.46 14.85
N SER A 675 23.28 -6.86 14.30
CA SER A 675 24.56 -7.51 13.92
C SER A 675 25.44 -7.93 15.11
N GLY A 676 24.84 -8.35 16.22
CA GLY A 676 25.55 -8.89 17.39
C GLY A 676 26.14 -7.83 18.32
N ARG A 677 25.91 -6.54 18.08
CA ARG A 677 26.46 -5.45 18.91
C ARG A 677 25.67 -5.19 20.19
N GLY A 678 24.44 -5.72 20.31
CA GLY A 678 23.57 -5.53 21.47
C GLY A 678 23.04 -4.10 21.64
N GLY A 679 21.85 -3.94 22.21
CA GLY A 679 21.25 -2.63 22.50
C GLY A 679 19.96 -2.34 21.74
N SER A 680 19.14 -1.46 22.29
CA SER A 680 17.78 -1.23 21.81
C SER A 680 17.73 -0.53 20.44
N LEU A 681 16.79 -0.93 19.59
CA LEU A 681 16.52 -0.31 18.29
C LEU A 681 15.28 0.57 18.41
N ARG A 682 15.41 1.89 18.20
CA ARG A 682 14.22 2.76 18.17
C ARG A 682 13.55 2.66 16.82
N LEU A 683 12.24 2.47 16.80
CA LEU A 683 11.48 2.48 15.56
C LEU A 683 10.80 3.84 15.34
N SER A 684 10.71 4.26 14.09
CA SER A 684 9.87 5.40 13.69
C SER A 684 9.15 5.10 12.39
N PHE A 685 7.89 5.48 12.30
CA PHE A 685 7.13 5.45 11.05
C PHE A 685 6.44 6.80 10.83
N THR A 686 6.96 7.58 9.89
CA THR A 686 6.62 9.00 9.67
C THR A 686 6.45 9.27 8.18
N SER A 687 6.11 10.51 7.81
CA SER A 687 6.34 10.98 6.44
C SER A 687 7.85 11.03 6.14
N GLN A 688 8.21 11.17 4.86
CA GLN A 688 9.60 11.37 4.44
C GLN A 688 10.20 12.68 5.01
N GLY A 689 9.35 13.69 5.19
CA GLY A 689 9.68 14.94 5.89
C GLY A 689 9.73 14.83 7.42
N LEU A 690 9.65 13.62 7.98
CA LEU A 690 9.65 13.32 9.42
C LEU A 690 8.44 13.87 10.19
N ALA A 691 7.37 14.26 9.50
CA ALA A 691 6.12 14.66 10.15
C ALA A 691 5.30 13.40 10.54
N PRO A 692 4.43 13.49 11.55
CA PRO A 692 3.46 12.44 11.82
C PRO A 692 2.61 12.13 10.59
N LEU A 693 2.35 10.84 10.37
CA LEU A 693 1.45 10.39 9.31
C LEU A 693 0.01 10.76 9.68
N ALA A 694 -0.80 11.11 8.67
CA ALA A 694 -2.16 11.56 8.92
C ALA A 694 -3.03 10.43 9.53
N PRO A 695 -3.85 10.71 10.57
CA PRO A 695 -4.59 9.66 11.28
C PRO A 695 -5.50 8.78 10.40
N TRP A 696 -6.08 9.35 9.35
CA TRP A 696 -6.96 8.64 8.42
C TRP A 696 -6.27 7.47 7.68
N THR A 697 -4.94 7.45 7.63
CA THR A 697 -4.18 6.36 7.00
C THR A 697 -4.20 5.06 7.80
N GLY A 698 -4.58 5.11 9.09
CA GLY A 698 -4.43 3.96 9.98
C GLY A 698 -2.99 3.47 10.07
N ALA A 699 -2.02 4.39 9.99
CA ALA A 699 -0.59 4.04 9.96
C ALA A 699 -0.18 3.26 11.21
N GLN A 700 0.41 2.08 10.98
CA GLN A 700 0.87 1.18 12.05
C GLN A 700 2.05 0.32 11.58
N VAL A 701 2.72 -0.33 12.53
CA VAL A 701 3.79 -1.31 12.26
C VAL A 701 3.48 -2.59 13.02
N GLY A 702 3.25 -3.69 12.30
CA GLY A 702 3.26 -5.04 12.84
C GLY A 702 4.69 -5.55 13.01
N ILE A 703 5.04 -6.06 14.18
CA ILE A 703 6.38 -6.48 14.55
C ILE A 703 6.31 -7.95 14.94
N MET A 704 7.17 -8.79 14.37
CA MET A 704 7.35 -10.17 14.78
C MET A 704 8.81 -10.42 15.11
N ARG A 705 9.10 -11.06 16.24
CA ARG A 705 10.44 -11.61 16.47
C ARG A 705 10.64 -12.84 15.60
N LEU A 706 11.64 -12.80 14.73
CA LEU A 706 11.99 -13.95 13.91
C LEU A 706 12.63 -15.05 14.76
N PRO A 707 12.39 -16.33 14.44
CA PRO A 707 13.15 -17.44 15.00
C PRO A 707 14.62 -17.33 14.60
N PRO A 708 15.55 -17.90 15.40
CA PRO A 708 16.98 -17.92 15.11
C PRO A 708 17.33 -18.72 13.85
#